data_AF-A0A963M609-F1
#
_entry.id   AF-A0A963M609-F1
#
_cell.length_a   1.000
_cell.length_b   1.000
_cell.length_c   1.000
_cell.angle_alpha   90.00
_cell.angle_beta   90.00
_cell.angle_gamma   90.00
#
_symmetry.space_group_name_H-M   'P 1'
#
loop_
_entity.id
_entity.type
_entity.pdbx_description
1 polymer ?
#
loop_
_entity_poly.entity_id
_entity_poly.type
_entity_poly.pdbx_seq_one_letter_code
_entity_poly.pdbx_strand_id
1 'polypeptide(L)'
;FDSVRFQHVADSMRRVNERFTQILIDRQDVSFVVSARLLKKTVDQQNKIREYLTPFAKFYGSMNERMDEYVRLFPVHPDYLKTFEQIHFTEKRGALKTIESAMLAILDQDVPTDRPLFISYESFWNTIKTNSVLRADPNIKEVMRVSEVLESRVQQAFTRPAYKPMALRVINALAVHRLTTGGDIHIPIGPTAAELRDALCLFQPGVEDMPGDPAENLLSMVQTVMREVLKTVNGQFISKAPDTEQYYLDLKKDIDYDAQIEKRAEALSDDALDRAYYSAVKALMECSDDLRYPGFQIWQYQLEWQERRVERMGYLFFGAPNDRPTAQPERDFYVYFIQPFDKPKFADNNLSDEVFFRLTGLDDDLKRHLSSYAAALDLASTASGGAKAIYLSKAQDFLRAMSKWLQEKQMTAFEVTYQGKKKYLQEWAKGVSLRDRARLGADERINFRDVVNVISGLVLGQRFVDLSPEYPTFSVLVTEANRKQLIGNALRALAGGTRTKDALAVLDALELLDGDRVDPANSRYAQEVLNRLKAKGHGQVLNRSELLSGTSDVEYFAPIKYRLEPDMLVTVLGGLVYSGDIVLSIPGKKFDATGLQQLAATGMDELVRFKHLEQPKEWNLPALKALFELLGMTPGMAQL
;
A
#
# COMPACT_ATOMS: atom_id res chain seq x y z
N PHE A 1 -23.74 43.83 -10.97
CA PHE A 1 -24.16 44.05 -9.56
C PHE A 1 -23.26 43.29 -8.57
N ASP A 2 -22.14 42.73 -9.04
CA ASP A 2 -21.25 41.85 -8.27
C ASP A 2 -20.13 42.57 -7.49
N SER A 3 -20.29 43.88 -7.26
CA SER A 3 -19.36 44.70 -6.48
C SER A 3 -19.95 44.99 -5.10
N VAL A 4 -19.11 44.88 -4.07
CA VAL A 4 -19.43 45.14 -2.64
C VAL A 4 -20.11 46.50 -2.45
N ARG A 5 -19.86 47.48 -3.33
CA ARG A 5 -20.50 48.81 -3.31
C ARG A 5 -22.01 48.82 -3.58
N PHE A 6 -22.58 47.76 -4.16
CA PHE A 6 -24.00 47.73 -4.55
C PHE A 6 -24.90 46.87 -3.65
N GLN A 7 -24.35 46.26 -2.58
CA GLN A 7 -25.15 45.49 -1.60
C GLN A 7 -26.28 46.33 -0.98
N HIS A 8 -25.99 47.58 -0.61
CA HIS A 8 -27.00 48.49 -0.04
C HIS A 8 -28.14 48.86 -1.01
N VAL A 9 -27.88 48.83 -2.32
CA VAL A 9 -28.89 49.09 -3.36
C VAL A 9 -29.77 47.85 -3.55
N ALA A 10 -29.20 46.65 -3.45
CA ALA A 10 -29.95 45.39 -3.48
C ALA A 10 -30.91 45.26 -2.28
N ASP A 11 -30.47 45.62 -1.07
CA ASP A 11 -31.33 45.65 0.13
C ASP A 11 -32.46 46.68 0.03
N SER A 12 -32.21 47.79 -0.65
CA SER A 12 -33.22 48.83 -0.90
C SER A 12 -34.23 48.37 -1.96
N MET A 13 -33.78 47.66 -3.00
CA MET A 13 -34.66 47.01 -3.98
C MET A 13 -35.49 45.88 -3.36
N ARG A 14 -34.91 45.07 -2.45
CA ARG A 14 -35.63 44.03 -1.68
C ARG A 14 -36.79 44.67 -0.90
N ARG A 15 -36.52 45.76 -0.17
CA ARG A 15 -37.52 46.55 0.57
C ARG A 15 -38.58 47.24 -0.29
N VAL A 16 -38.24 47.64 -1.52
CA VAL A 16 -39.21 48.22 -2.47
C VAL A 16 -40.10 47.15 -3.11
N ASN A 17 -39.57 45.94 -3.33
CA ASN A 17 -40.35 44.79 -3.79
C ASN A 17 -41.30 44.28 -2.68
N GLU A 18 -40.86 44.32 -1.41
CA GLU A 18 -41.61 43.94 -0.20
C GLU A 18 -42.84 44.81 0.11
N ARG A 19 -43.07 45.93 -0.59
CA ARG A 19 -44.19 46.85 -0.33
C ARG A 19 -45.54 46.43 -0.91
N PHE A 20 -45.67 45.23 -1.48
CA PHE A 20 -46.97 44.71 -1.89
C PHE A 20 -47.62 43.89 -0.78
N THR A 21 -48.81 44.33 -0.38
CA THR A 21 -49.70 43.84 0.67
C THR A 21 -49.55 42.34 0.99
N GLN A 22 -49.09 42.03 2.22
CA GLN A 22 -49.03 40.67 2.75
C GLN A 22 -50.44 40.11 2.93
N ILE A 23 -50.83 39.17 2.07
CA ILE A 23 -51.93 38.24 2.34
C ILE A 23 -51.27 36.92 2.75
N LEU A 24 -51.45 36.54 4.01
CA LEU A 24 -51.08 35.21 4.52
C LEU A 24 -52.03 34.19 3.90
N ILE A 25 -51.54 33.46 2.89
CA ILE A 25 -52.25 32.34 2.26
C ILE A 25 -51.83 31.06 3.02
N ASP A 26 -52.79 30.26 3.49
CA ASP A 26 -52.53 29.01 4.23
C ASP A 26 -52.06 27.89 3.28
N ARG A 27 -51.43 26.83 3.80
CA ARG A 27 -50.82 25.71 3.06
C ARG A 27 -51.81 24.97 2.14
N GLN A 28 -53.07 24.87 2.54
CA GLN A 28 -54.12 24.26 1.72
C GLN A 28 -54.50 25.13 0.51
N ASP A 29 -54.32 26.45 0.61
CA ASP A 29 -54.75 27.40 -0.41
C ASP A 29 -53.80 27.45 -1.61
N VAL A 30 -52.48 27.22 -1.45
CA VAL A 30 -51.53 27.27 -2.58
C VAL A 30 -51.71 26.06 -3.50
N SER A 31 -51.78 24.85 -2.94
CA SER A 31 -52.02 23.62 -3.74
C SER A 31 -53.41 23.64 -4.39
N PHE A 32 -54.41 24.15 -3.67
CA PHE A 32 -55.74 24.38 -4.25
C PHE A 32 -55.70 25.43 -5.37
N VAL A 33 -55.02 26.56 -5.19
CA VAL A 33 -54.88 27.60 -6.23
C VAL A 33 -54.15 27.05 -7.45
N VAL A 34 -53.07 26.28 -7.27
CA VAL A 34 -52.33 25.67 -8.37
C VAL A 34 -53.23 24.69 -9.12
N SER A 35 -53.86 23.73 -8.44
CA SER A 35 -54.74 22.73 -9.08
C SER A 35 -56.03 23.31 -9.68
N ALA A 36 -56.64 24.33 -9.05
CA ALA A 36 -57.94 24.86 -9.46
C ALA A 36 -57.84 26.08 -10.41
N ARG A 37 -56.76 26.87 -10.35
CA ARG A 37 -56.58 28.07 -11.19
C ARG A 37 -55.53 27.92 -12.28
N LEU A 38 -54.39 27.29 -12.01
CA LEU A 38 -53.31 27.12 -13.00
C LEU A 38 -53.43 25.81 -13.78
N LEU A 39 -53.92 24.76 -13.13
CA LEU A 39 -53.87 23.39 -13.63
C LEU A 39 -55.25 22.74 -13.74
N LYS A 40 -56.29 23.55 -13.94
CA LYS A 40 -57.67 23.06 -14.03
C LYS A 40 -57.79 22.06 -15.18
N LYS A 41 -58.19 20.83 -14.84
CA LYS A 41 -58.33 19.72 -15.79
C LYS A 41 -59.78 19.31 -15.95
N THR A 42 -60.16 18.91 -17.16
CA THR A 42 -61.41 18.18 -17.42
C THR A 42 -61.32 16.75 -16.89
N VAL A 43 -62.46 16.08 -16.73
CA VAL A 43 -62.50 14.65 -16.33
C VAL A 43 -61.75 13.77 -17.34
N ASP A 44 -61.90 14.05 -18.65
CA ASP A 44 -61.18 13.35 -19.71
C ASP A 44 -59.65 13.51 -19.58
N GLN A 45 -59.16 14.72 -19.32
CA GLN A 45 -57.73 14.97 -19.08
C GLN A 45 -57.22 14.26 -17.83
N GLN A 46 -58.00 14.24 -16.75
CA GLN A 46 -57.64 13.52 -15.53
C GLN A 46 -57.52 12.01 -15.78
N ASN A 47 -58.43 11.44 -16.56
CA ASN A 47 -58.38 10.02 -16.92
C ASN A 47 -57.14 9.69 -17.76
N LYS A 48 -56.83 10.51 -18.78
CA LYS A 48 -55.62 10.34 -19.60
C LYS A 48 -54.33 10.42 -18.78
N ILE A 49 -54.25 11.38 -17.85
CA ILE A 49 -53.10 11.51 -16.96
C ILE A 49 -53.01 10.31 -16.00
N ARG A 50 -54.14 9.82 -15.48
CA ARG A 50 -54.15 8.62 -14.64
C ARG A 50 -53.65 7.41 -15.42
N GLU A 51 -54.15 7.19 -16.63
CA GLU A 51 -53.70 6.11 -17.52
C GLU A 51 -52.20 6.20 -17.79
N TYR A 52 -51.69 7.41 -18.02
CA TYR A 52 -50.27 7.68 -18.22
C TYR A 52 -49.41 7.38 -16.99
N LEU A 53 -49.85 7.76 -15.78
CA LEU A 53 -49.07 7.62 -14.55
C LEU A 53 -49.14 6.21 -13.95
N THR A 54 -50.21 5.46 -14.21
CA THR A 54 -50.47 4.14 -13.61
C THR A 54 -49.30 3.15 -13.82
N PRO A 55 -48.70 3.01 -15.01
CA PRO A 55 -47.54 2.13 -15.22
C PRO A 55 -46.33 2.47 -14.35
N PHE A 56 -46.16 3.74 -13.98
CA PHE A 56 -45.02 4.24 -13.21
C PHE A 56 -45.26 4.20 -11.69
N ALA A 57 -46.52 4.12 -11.23
CA ALA A 57 -46.87 4.22 -9.81
C ALA A 57 -46.18 3.16 -8.93
N LYS A 58 -45.93 1.96 -9.49
CA LYS A 58 -45.26 0.84 -8.81
C LYS A 58 -43.80 1.10 -8.40
N PHE A 59 -43.15 2.13 -8.96
CA PHE A 59 -41.76 2.46 -8.67
C PHE A 59 -41.59 3.41 -7.48
N TYR A 60 -42.69 3.94 -6.92
CA TYR A 60 -42.67 4.97 -5.88
C TYR A 60 -43.50 4.53 -4.68
N GLY A 61 -43.04 4.86 -3.46
CA GLY A 61 -43.64 4.34 -2.23
C GLY A 61 -45.10 4.74 -2.03
N SER A 62 -45.45 6.00 -2.28
CA SER A 62 -46.79 6.55 -1.96
C SER A 62 -47.61 7.01 -3.17
N MET A 63 -47.10 6.83 -4.40
CA MET A 63 -47.78 7.39 -5.59
C MET A 63 -49.14 6.75 -5.84
N ASN A 64 -49.26 5.43 -5.61
CA ASN A 64 -50.51 4.71 -5.83
C ASN A 64 -51.61 5.17 -4.86
N GLU A 65 -51.26 5.38 -3.59
CA GLU A 65 -52.18 5.84 -2.54
C GLU A 65 -52.62 7.31 -2.75
N ARG A 66 -51.77 8.10 -3.40
CA ARG A 66 -51.99 9.54 -3.64
C ARG A 66 -52.29 9.86 -5.11
N MET A 67 -52.66 8.87 -5.93
CA MET A 67 -52.80 9.02 -7.38
C MET A 67 -53.69 10.21 -7.78
N ASP A 68 -54.80 10.44 -7.06
CA ASP A 68 -55.70 11.56 -7.31
C ASP A 68 -55.01 12.93 -7.14
N GLU A 69 -54.10 13.06 -6.19
CA GLU A 69 -53.32 14.28 -5.94
C GLU A 69 -52.32 14.51 -7.08
N TYR A 70 -51.59 13.46 -7.50
CA TYR A 70 -50.67 13.51 -8.63
C TYR A 70 -51.38 13.90 -9.93
N VAL A 71 -52.55 13.30 -10.22
CA VAL A 71 -53.36 13.61 -11.41
C VAL A 71 -53.82 15.06 -11.40
N ARG A 72 -54.26 15.59 -10.25
CA ARG A 72 -54.69 16.99 -10.12
C ARG A 72 -53.53 17.96 -10.34
N LEU A 73 -52.35 17.66 -9.80
CA LEU A 73 -51.18 18.54 -9.85
C LEU A 73 -50.29 18.35 -11.08
N PHE A 74 -50.49 17.31 -11.90
CA PHE A 74 -49.70 17.08 -13.10
C PHE A 74 -49.67 18.32 -14.03
N PRO A 75 -48.48 18.74 -14.54
CA PRO A 75 -47.18 18.07 -14.47
C PRO A 75 -46.32 18.47 -13.26
N VAL A 76 -46.85 19.10 -12.22
CA VAL A 76 -46.11 19.51 -11.02
C VAL A 76 -46.13 18.42 -9.95
N HIS A 77 -44.96 18.09 -9.39
CA HIS A 77 -44.88 17.10 -8.31
C HIS A 77 -45.50 17.65 -7.01
N PRO A 78 -46.27 16.87 -6.23
CA PRO A 78 -46.89 17.35 -4.98
C PRO A 78 -45.89 17.94 -3.97
N ASP A 79 -44.71 17.34 -3.84
CA ASP A 79 -43.68 17.83 -2.91
C ASP A 79 -42.97 19.10 -3.40
N TYR A 80 -43.16 19.51 -4.65
CA TYR A 80 -42.63 20.80 -5.15
C TYR A 80 -43.10 21.96 -4.26
N LEU A 81 -44.41 22.00 -4.01
CA LEU A 81 -45.04 23.08 -3.26
C LEU A 81 -44.61 23.05 -1.79
N LYS A 82 -44.47 21.86 -1.21
CA LYS A 82 -44.03 21.65 0.17
C LYS A 82 -42.61 22.19 0.39
N THR A 83 -41.67 21.85 -0.50
CA THR A 83 -40.29 22.32 -0.43
C THR A 83 -40.22 23.84 -0.63
N PHE A 84 -41.01 24.37 -1.56
CA PHE A 84 -41.03 25.80 -1.85
C PHE A 84 -41.47 26.65 -0.64
N GLU A 85 -42.52 26.24 0.08
CA GLU A 85 -43.01 26.96 1.26
C GLU A 85 -41.98 27.07 2.39
N GLN A 86 -41.00 26.16 2.43
CA GLN A 86 -39.94 26.15 3.44
C GLN A 86 -38.78 27.10 3.10
N ILE A 87 -38.71 27.61 1.86
CA ILE A 87 -37.67 28.54 1.42
C ILE A 87 -37.99 29.94 1.94
N HIS A 88 -37.33 30.33 3.03
CA HIS A 88 -37.63 31.50 3.86
C HIS A 88 -37.64 32.86 3.14
N PHE A 89 -36.94 32.99 2.01
CA PHE A 89 -36.76 34.28 1.33
C PHE A 89 -37.58 34.45 0.04
N THR A 90 -38.52 33.54 -0.24
CA THR A 90 -39.37 33.63 -1.44
C THR A 90 -40.76 34.15 -1.11
N GLU A 91 -41.16 35.28 -1.70
CA GLU A 91 -42.57 35.70 -1.68
C GLU A 91 -43.41 34.66 -2.42
N LYS A 92 -44.53 34.21 -1.82
CA LYS A 92 -45.40 33.16 -2.38
C LYS A 92 -45.89 33.44 -3.81
N ARG A 93 -45.91 34.70 -4.26
CA ARG A 93 -46.25 35.08 -5.66
C ARG A 93 -45.13 34.77 -6.66
N GLY A 94 -43.87 34.79 -6.24
CA GLY A 94 -42.74 34.37 -7.07
C GLY A 94 -42.82 32.89 -7.45
N ALA A 95 -43.28 32.06 -6.52
CA ALA A 95 -43.50 30.62 -6.72
C ALA A 95 -44.37 30.32 -7.95
N LEU A 96 -45.54 30.96 -8.01
CA LEU A 96 -46.54 30.70 -9.05
C LEU A 96 -46.01 31.09 -10.43
N LYS A 97 -45.28 32.20 -10.53
CA LYS A 97 -44.62 32.62 -11.79
C LYS A 97 -43.52 31.66 -12.22
N THR A 98 -42.77 31.11 -11.27
CA THR A 98 -41.71 30.13 -11.57
C THR A 98 -42.30 28.83 -12.09
N ILE A 99 -43.36 28.32 -11.44
CA ILE A 99 -44.06 27.12 -11.89
C ILE A 99 -44.73 27.38 -13.24
N GLU A 100 -45.39 28.53 -13.42
CA GLU A 100 -45.98 28.95 -14.70
C GLU A 100 -44.93 28.95 -15.82
N SER A 101 -43.76 29.55 -15.58
CA SER A 101 -42.67 29.58 -16.57
C SER A 101 -42.15 28.17 -16.90
N ALA A 102 -42.03 27.30 -15.89
CA ALA A 102 -41.62 25.91 -16.09
C ALA A 102 -42.67 25.10 -16.87
N MET A 103 -43.96 25.35 -16.64
CA MET A 103 -45.06 24.73 -17.37
C MET A 103 -45.11 25.20 -18.83
N LEU A 104 -44.98 26.51 -19.07
CA LEU A 104 -44.93 27.08 -20.43
C LEU A 104 -43.76 26.51 -21.24
N ALA A 105 -42.62 26.25 -20.60
CA ALA A 105 -41.45 25.67 -21.28
C ALA A 105 -41.68 24.24 -21.79
N ILE A 106 -42.64 23.50 -21.22
CA ILE A 106 -42.96 22.11 -21.61
C ILE A 106 -44.34 21.98 -22.27
N LEU A 107 -45.07 23.07 -22.47
CA LEU A 107 -46.46 23.05 -22.91
C LEU A 107 -46.63 22.43 -24.30
N ASP A 108 -45.71 22.75 -25.22
CA ASP A 108 -45.73 22.27 -26.61
C ASP A 108 -44.89 20.99 -26.82
N GLN A 109 -44.48 20.32 -25.74
CA GLN A 109 -43.67 19.10 -25.80
C GLN A 109 -44.55 17.86 -25.67
N ASP A 110 -44.24 16.81 -26.43
CA ASP A 110 -44.90 15.52 -26.28
C ASP A 110 -44.64 14.90 -24.91
N VAL A 111 -45.67 14.26 -24.34
CA VAL A 111 -45.55 13.54 -23.07
C VAL A 111 -44.75 12.25 -23.30
N PRO A 112 -43.59 12.07 -22.66
CA PRO A 112 -42.73 10.91 -22.89
C PRO A 112 -43.39 9.62 -22.38
N THR A 113 -43.31 8.54 -23.16
CA THR A 113 -43.92 7.24 -22.82
C THR A 113 -43.00 6.33 -22.01
N ASP A 114 -41.71 6.65 -21.94
CA ASP A 114 -40.64 5.85 -21.33
C ASP A 114 -40.25 6.31 -19.92
N ARG A 115 -40.84 7.41 -19.42
CA ARG A 115 -40.57 7.97 -18.09
C ARG A 115 -41.71 8.90 -17.66
N PRO A 116 -41.94 9.10 -16.35
CA PRO A 116 -42.87 10.09 -15.86
C PRO A 116 -42.31 11.51 -16.01
N LEU A 117 -43.11 12.42 -16.56
CA LEU A 117 -42.75 13.83 -16.71
C LEU A 117 -43.33 14.67 -15.56
N PHE A 118 -42.49 14.98 -14.56
CA PHE A 118 -42.83 15.90 -13.48
C PHE A 118 -41.84 17.06 -13.37
N ILE A 119 -42.38 18.25 -13.08
CA ILE A 119 -41.66 19.40 -12.56
C ILE A 119 -41.52 19.20 -11.05
N SER A 120 -40.34 18.78 -10.64
CA SER A 120 -39.96 18.55 -9.25
C SER A 120 -39.12 19.72 -8.70
N TYR A 121 -38.94 19.78 -7.37
CA TYR A 121 -38.40 20.99 -6.72
C TYR A 121 -36.95 21.32 -7.11
N GLU A 122 -36.18 20.37 -7.63
CA GLU A 122 -34.81 20.59 -8.13
C GLU A 122 -34.78 21.56 -9.30
N SER A 123 -35.86 21.62 -10.09
CA SER A 123 -35.97 22.56 -11.22
C SER A 123 -35.91 24.02 -10.77
N PHE A 124 -36.29 24.32 -9.52
CA PHE A 124 -36.21 25.66 -8.95
C PHE A 124 -34.77 26.19 -8.89
N TRP A 125 -33.78 25.30 -8.83
CA TRP A 125 -32.38 25.68 -8.84
C TRP A 125 -31.99 26.50 -10.08
N ASN A 126 -32.57 26.19 -11.24
CA ASN A 126 -32.34 26.95 -12.47
C ASN A 126 -32.89 28.38 -12.38
N THR A 127 -34.01 28.57 -11.69
CA THR A 127 -34.56 29.91 -11.42
C THR A 127 -33.65 30.70 -10.49
N ILE A 128 -33.11 30.06 -9.45
CA ILE A 128 -32.12 30.70 -8.56
C ILE A 128 -30.88 31.11 -9.36
N LYS A 129 -30.36 30.25 -10.23
CA LYS A 129 -29.17 30.53 -11.07
C LYS A 129 -29.37 31.71 -12.03
N THR A 130 -30.58 31.89 -12.55
CA THR A 130 -30.89 32.94 -13.55
C THR A 130 -31.34 34.26 -12.91
N ASN A 131 -31.84 34.26 -11.68
CA ASN A 131 -32.35 35.45 -11.01
C ASN A 131 -31.22 36.22 -10.28
N SER A 132 -30.87 37.41 -10.78
CA SER A 132 -29.80 38.25 -10.23
C SER A 132 -30.06 38.74 -8.80
N VAL A 133 -31.32 38.89 -8.38
CA VAL A 133 -31.68 39.31 -7.02
C VAL A 133 -31.44 38.17 -6.04
N LEU A 134 -31.81 36.94 -6.39
CA LEU A 134 -31.55 35.77 -5.55
C LEU A 134 -30.05 35.49 -5.45
N ARG A 135 -29.29 35.60 -6.54
CA ARG A 135 -27.83 35.40 -6.52
C ARG A 135 -27.07 36.38 -5.61
N ALA A 136 -27.64 37.53 -5.29
CA ALA A 136 -27.02 38.49 -4.39
C ALA A 136 -27.11 38.09 -2.91
N ASP A 137 -27.97 37.14 -2.56
CA ASP A 137 -28.13 36.64 -1.20
C ASP A 137 -26.88 35.83 -0.77
N PRO A 138 -26.26 36.14 0.39
CA PRO A 138 -25.03 35.48 0.83
C PRO A 138 -25.16 33.96 0.98
N ASN A 139 -26.30 33.49 1.52
CA ASN A 139 -26.53 32.07 1.74
C ASN A 139 -26.66 31.34 0.40
N ILE A 140 -27.38 31.93 -0.55
CA ILE A 140 -27.53 31.38 -1.90
C ILE A 140 -26.18 31.33 -2.61
N LYS A 141 -25.37 32.39 -2.48
CA LYS A 141 -24.05 32.45 -3.12
C LYS A 141 -23.12 31.34 -2.63
N GLU A 142 -23.16 31.00 -1.35
CA GLU A 142 -22.35 29.93 -0.79
C GLU A 142 -22.79 28.55 -1.30
N VAL A 143 -24.10 28.27 -1.27
CA VAL A 143 -24.67 27.02 -1.82
C VAL A 143 -24.38 26.92 -3.31
N MET A 144 -24.47 28.03 -4.04
CA MET A 144 -24.20 28.11 -5.48
C MET A 144 -22.77 27.71 -5.82
N ARG A 145 -21.78 28.26 -5.10
CA ARG A 145 -20.37 27.92 -5.30
C ARG A 145 -20.13 26.42 -5.15
N VAL A 146 -20.70 25.78 -4.12
CA VAL A 146 -20.54 24.34 -3.88
C VAL A 146 -21.25 23.52 -4.95
N SER A 147 -22.47 23.90 -5.32
CA SER A 147 -23.25 23.22 -6.36
C SER A 147 -22.57 23.30 -7.73
N GLU A 148 -22.01 24.44 -8.11
CA GLU A 148 -21.33 24.61 -9.40
C GLU A 148 -20.09 23.72 -9.53
N VAL A 149 -19.31 23.57 -8.45
CA VAL A 149 -18.16 22.66 -8.41
C VAL A 149 -18.62 21.21 -8.54
N LEU A 150 -19.68 20.82 -7.81
CA LEU A 150 -20.29 19.49 -7.90
C LEU A 150 -20.80 19.17 -9.31
N GLU A 151 -21.59 20.09 -9.89
CA GLU A 151 -22.11 19.99 -11.25
C GLU A 151 -20.97 19.82 -12.26
N SER A 152 -19.91 20.64 -12.16
CA SER A 152 -18.74 20.57 -13.05
C SER A 152 -17.98 19.24 -12.93
N ARG A 153 -17.71 18.78 -11.71
CA ARG A 153 -17.01 17.50 -11.45
C ARG A 153 -17.80 16.31 -12.00
N VAL A 154 -19.10 16.26 -11.76
CA VAL A 154 -19.99 15.23 -12.34
C VAL A 154 -20.08 15.39 -13.85
N GLN A 155 -20.03 16.61 -14.39
CA GLN A 155 -20.03 16.82 -15.83
C GLN A 155 -18.77 16.26 -16.50
N GLN A 156 -17.61 16.35 -15.86
CA GLN A 156 -16.31 16.00 -16.46
C GLN A 156 -15.83 14.58 -16.13
N ALA A 157 -16.07 14.08 -14.91
CA ALA A 157 -15.38 12.89 -14.38
C ALA A 157 -16.31 11.75 -13.93
N PHE A 158 -17.63 11.87 -14.12
CA PHE A 158 -18.58 10.84 -13.69
C PHE A 158 -18.41 9.54 -14.46
N THR A 159 -18.16 8.44 -13.76
CA THR A 159 -17.75 7.17 -14.40
C THR A 159 -18.89 6.35 -15.00
N ARG A 160 -20.16 6.74 -14.76
CA ARG A 160 -21.34 6.06 -15.30
C ARG A 160 -22.23 6.99 -16.13
N PRO A 161 -21.87 7.29 -17.39
CA PRO A 161 -22.55 8.30 -18.21
C PRO A 161 -24.08 8.14 -18.32
N ALA A 162 -24.59 6.91 -18.33
CA ALA A 162 -26.03 6.62 -18.43
C ALA A 162 -26.88 7.18 -17.27
N TYR A 163 -26.29 7.36 -16.08
CA TYR A 163 -27.00 7.90 -14.90
C TYR A 163 -26.70 9.37 -14.64
N LYS A 164 -25.91 10.01 -15.50
CA LYS A 164 -25.49 11.41 -15.34
C LYS A 164 -26.67 12.39 -15.24
N PRO A 165 -27.77 12.25 -16.02
CA PRO A 165 -28.94 13.11 -15.85
C PRO A 165 -29.56 13.00 -14.44
N MET A 166 -29.64 11.78 -13.89
CA MET A 166 -30.14 11.56 -12.54
C MET A 166 -29.21 12.19 -11.48
N ALA A 167 -27.89 12.04 -11.64
CA ALA A 167 -26.90 12.64 -10.76
C ALA A 167 -27.04 14.16 -10.66
N LEU A 168 -27.21 14.85 -11.80
CA LEU A 168 -27.40 16.30 -11.84
C LEU A 168 -28.71 16.73 -11.18
N ARG A 169 -29.81 15.99 -11.39
CA ARG A 169 -31.09 16.25 -10.71
C ARG A 169 -30.94 16.15 -9.20
N VAL A 170 -30.23 15.14 -8.71
CA VAL A 170 -30.00 14.97 -7.28
C VAL A 170 -29.12 16.10 -6.70
N ILE A 171 -28.06 16.52 -7.39
CA ILE A 171 -27.23 17.66 -6.94
C ILE A 171 -28.07 18.93 -6.81
N ASN A 172 -28.87 19.25 -7.84
CA ASN A 172 -29.77 20.41 -7.82
C ASN A 172 -30.79 20.30 -6.67
N ALA A 173 -31.30 19.09 -6.40
CA ALA A 173 -32.23 18.84 -5.31
C ALA A 173 -31.59 19.09 -3.94
N LEU A 174 -30.36 18.62 -3.73
CA LEU A 174 -29.61 18.86 -2.49
C LEU A 174 -29.32 20.36 -2.30
N ALA A 175 -29.04 21.09 -3.39
CA ALA A 175 -28.85 22.54 -3.36
C ALA A 175 -30.14 23.30 -2.98
N VAL A 176 -31.29 22.91 -3.53
CA VAL A 176 -32.58 23.51 -3.14
C VAL A 176 -32.93 23.17 -1.69
N HIS A 177 -32.77 21.91 -1.28
CA HIS A 177 -33.05 21.48 0.09
C HIS A 177 -32.14 22.18 1.11
N ARG A 178 -30.91 22.50 0.74
CA ARG A 178 -30.00 23.28 1.59
C ARG A 178 -30.60 24.64 2.00
N LEU A 179 -31.44 25.22 1.15
CA LEU A 179 -32.10 26.51 1.36
C LEU A 179 -33.42 26.43 2.15
N THR A 180 -33.90 25.22 2.49
CA THR A 180 -35.15 25.01 3.27
C THR A 180 -34.90 24.81 4.78
N THR A 181 -33.64 24.90 5.22
CA THR A 181 -33.17 24.60 6.58
C THR A 181 -33.47 25.69 7.62
N GLY A 182 -34.57 26.44 7.47
CA GLY A 182 -35.01 27.43 8.47
C GLY A 182 -34.09 28.64 8.66
N GLY A 183 -33.25 28.94 7.66
CA GLY A 183 -32.35 30.11 7.63
C GLY A 183 -30.87 29.81 7.91
N ASP A 184 -30.55 28.64 8.49
CA ASP A 184 -29.16 28.19 8.69
C ASP A 184 -28.80 27.05 7.72
N ILE A 185 -28.07 27.42 6.67
CA ILE A 185 -27.62 26.50 5.62
C ILE A 185 -26.58 25.49 6.12
N HIS A 186 -26.02 25.60 7.32
CA HIS A 186 -24.99 24.67 7.81
C HIS A 186 -25.53 23.47 8.60
N ILE A 187 -26.85 23.39 8.81
CA ILE A 187 -27.47 22.29 9.55
C ILE A 187 -27.26 20.96 8.79
N PRO A 188 -26.73 19.90 9.43
CA PRO A 188 -26.40 18.62 8.76
C PRO A 188 -27.63 17.74 8.53
N ILE A 189 -28.65 18.28 7.87
CA ILE A 189 -29.91 17.61 7.54
C ILE A 189 -30.11 17.65 6.02
N GLY A 190 -30.66 16.57 5.47
CA GLY A 190 -31.00 16.46 4.07
C GLY A 190 -31.96 15.30 3.80
N PRO A 191 -32.30 15.02 2.54
CA PRO A 191 -33.16 13.89 2.20
C PRO A 191 -32.39 12.56 2.18
N THR A 192 -33.08 11.47 2.50
CA THR A 192 -32.64 10.09 2.25
C THR A 192 -32.72 9.74 0.77
N ALA A 193 -32.09 8.62 0.36
CA ALA A 193 -32.20 8.15 -1.03
C ALA A 193 -33.65 7.81 -1.44
N ALA A 194 -34.48 7.31 -0.51
CA ALA A 194 -35.89 7.03 -0.75
C ALA A 194 -36.70 8.32 -0.94
N GLU A 195 -36.45 9.33 -0.09
CA GLU A 195 -37.09 10.64 -0.25
C GLU A 195 -36.67 11.31 -1.57
N LEU A 196 -35.40 11.21 -1.98
CA LEU A 196 -34.94 11.71 -3.28
C LEU A 196 -35.62 10.99 -4.46
N ARG A 197 -35.77 9.65 -4.38
CA ARG A 197 -36.48 8.85 -5.38
C ARG A 197 -37.90 9.37 -5.57
N ASP A 198 -38.63 9.49 -4.47
CA ASP A 198 -40.06 9.80 -4.49
C ASP A 198 -40.32 11.29 -4.76
N ALA A 199 -39.64 12.20 -4.03
CA ALA A 199 -39.91 13.64 -4.11
C ALA A 199 -39.44 14.29 -5.43
N LEU A 200 -38.51 13.66 -6.13
CA LEU A 200 -38.08 14.09 -7.47
C LEU A 200 -38.76 13.30 -8.58
N CYS A 201 -39.46 12.20 -8.28
CA CYS A 201 -39.93 11.25 -9.28
C CYS A 201 -38.77 10.84 -10.21
N LEU A 202 -37.68 10.34 -9.60
CA LEU A 202 -36.51 9.87 -10.35
C LEU A 202 -36.87 8.59 -11.10
N PHE A 203 -36.47 8.49 -12.36
CA PHE A 203 -36.71 7.31 -13.18
C PHE A 203 -35.49 7.05 -14.06
N GLN A 204 -35.16 5.78 -14.27
CA GLN A 204 -34.11 5.36 -15.18
C GLN A 204 -34.69 4.34 -16.16
N PRO A 205 -34.67 4.61 -17.47
CA PRO A 205 -35.12 3.64 -18.47
C PRO A 205 -34.41 2.29 -18.33
N GLY A 206 -35.14 1.19 -18.48
CA GLY A 206 -34.66 -0.19 -18.30
C GLY A 206 -34.75 -0.71 -16.85
N VAL A 207 -35.24 0.09 -15.90
CA VAL A 207 -35.53 -0.40 -14.53
C VAL A 207 -36.76 -1.33 -14.50
N GLU A 208 -37.66 -1.15 -15.47
CA GLU A 208 -38.86 -1.96 -15.68
C GLU A 208 -38.60 -3.43 -16.00
N ASP A 209 -37.43 -3.73 -16.59
CA ASP A 209 -37.02 -5.09 -16.98
C ASP A 209 -36.32 -5.85 -15.84
N MET A 210 -36.06 -5.19 -14.70
CA MET A 210 -35.39 -5.82 -13.57
C MET A 210 -36.35 -6.73 -12.79
N PRO A 211 -35.91 -7.95 -12.42
CA PRO A 211 -36.71 -8.85 -11.59
C PRO A 211 -36.85 -8.30 -10.15
N GLY A 212 -37.92 -8.69 -9.45
CA GLY A 212 -38.13 -8.32 -8.04
C GLY A 212 -39.08 -7.13 -7.88
N ASP A 213 -38.97 -6.45 -6.74
CA ASP A 213 -39.83 -5.30 -6.41
C ASP A 213 -39.37 -4.04 -7.18
N PRO A 214 -40.25 -3.41 -8.00
CA PRO A 214 -39.87 -2.26 -8.81
C PRO A 214 -39.41 -1.04 -8.00
N ALA A 215 -40.00 -0.78 -6.84
CA ALA A 215 -39.65 0.38 -6.01
C ALA A 215 -38.28 0.21 -5.36
N GLU A 216 -37.96 -1.00 -4.90
CA GLU A 216 -36.64 -1.35 -4.36
C GLU A 216 -35.55 -1.36 -5.44
N ASN A 217 -35.88 -1.82 -6.65
CA ASN A 217 -34.95 -1.78 -7.80
C ASN A 217 -34.56 -0.33 -8.13
N LEU A 218 -35.54 0.57 -8.24
CA LEU A 218 -35.28 1.98 -8.48
C LEU A 218 -34.54 2.64 -7.32
N LEU A 219 -34.89 2.33 -6.07
CA LEU A 219 -34.16 2.82 -4.89
C LEU A 219 -32.68 2.41 -4.92
N SER A 220 -32.41 1.16 -5.26
CA SER A 220 -31.04 0.64 -5.40
C SER A 220 -30.25 1.38 -6.49
N MET A 221 -30.90 1.75 -7.60
CA MET A 221 -30.28 2.61 -8.61
C MET A 221 -29.96 4.00 -8.06
N VAL A 222 -30.90 4.65 -7.36
CA VAL A 222 -30.68 5.98 -6.76
C VAL A 222 -29.53 5.93 -5.76
N GLN A 223 -29.47 4.92 -4.89
CA GLN A 223 -28.35 4.71 -3.97
C GLN A 223 -27.02 4.50 -4.69
N THR A 224 -27.04 3.77 -5.81
CA THR A 224 -25.86 3.58 -6.67
C THR A 224 -25.39 4.90 -7.27
N VAL A 225 -26.31 5.72 -7.78
CA VAL A 225 -25.99 7.06 -8.28
C VAL A 225 -25.40 7.92 -7.17
N MET A 226 -25.98 7.93 -5.97
CA MET A 226 -25.44 8.67 -4.83
C MET A 226 -24.03 8.23 -4.44
N ARG A 227 -23.77 6.92 -4.44
CA ARG A 227 -22.43 6.38 -4.18
C ARG A 227 -21.44 6.80 -5.26
N GLU A 228 -21.85 6.78 -6.53
CA GLU A 228 -21.00 7.19 -7.65
C GLU A 228 -20.73 8.70 -7.64
N VAL A 229 -21.72 9.52 -7.29
CA VAL A 229 -21.53 10.97 -7.08
C VAL A 229 -20.52 11.20 -5.98
N LEU A 230 -20.71 10.58 -4.80
CA LEU A 230 -19.78 10.68 -3.67
C LEU A 230 -18.36 10.25 -4.05
N LYS A 231 -18.22 9.16 -4.81
CA LYS A 231 -16.93 8.69 -5.32
C LYS A 231 -16.30 9.68 -6.29
N THR A 232 -17.07 10.23 -7.23
CA THR A 232 -16.61 11.20 -8.23
C THR A 232 -16.03 12.45 -7.58
N VAL A 233 -16.56 12.82 -6.42
CA VAL A 233 -16.12 13.99 -5.65
C VAL A 233 -15.24 13.61 -4.46
N ASN A 234 -14.80 12.35 -4.36
CA ASN A 234 -14.01 11.83 -3.25
C ASN A 234 -14.58 12.15 -1.84
N GLY A 235 -15.91 12.18 -1.71
CA GLY A 235 -16.62 12.53 -0.47
C GLY A 235 -16.55 14.02 -0.07
N GLN A 236 -16.08 14.89 -0.97
CA GLN A 236 -16.13 16.35 -0.84
C GLN A 236 -17.53 16.87 -1.15
N PHE A 237 -17.89 18.02 -0.58
CA PHE A 237 -19.14 18.77 -0.83
C PHE A 237 -20.47 18.07 -0.49
N ILE A 238 -20.53 16.74 -0.41
CA ILE A 238 -21.70 15.97 0.02
C ILE A 238 -21.29 15.09 1.21
N SER A 239 -22.07 15.17 2.27
CA SER A 239 -21.94 14.31 3.45
C SER A 239 -23.20 13.45 3.61
N LYS A 240 -23.01 12.27 4.20
CA LYS A 240 -24.08 11.35 4.58
C LYS A 240 -24.12 11.28 6.10
N ALA A 241 -25.26 11.62 6.70
CA ALA A 241 -25.45 11.56 8.14
C ALA A 241 -25.39 10.09 8.62
N PRO A 242 -24.54 9.73 9.60
CA PRO A 242 -24.34 8.34 10.02
C PRO A 242 -25.60 7.66 10.58
N ASP A 243 -26.44 8.43 11.27
CA ASP A 243 -27.58 7.89 12.03
C ASP A 243 -28.90 7.92 11.24
N THR A 244 -29.02 8.81 10.25
CA THR A 244 -30.28 9.06 9.54
C THR A 244 -30.24 8.69 8.07
N GLU A 245 -29.08 8.27 7.54
CA GLU A 245 -28.87 7.95 6.12
C GLU A 245 -29.21 9.11 5.16
N GLN A 246 -29.28 10.34 5.70
CA GLN A 246 -29.60 11.55 4.95
C GLN A 246 -28.38 12.11 4.23
N TYR A 247 -28.58 12.57 3.00
CA TYR A 247 -27.53 13.16 2.17
C TYR A 247 -27.69 14.66 2.10
N TYR A 248 -26.59 15.40 2.21
CA TYR A 248 -26.69 16.84 2.39
C TYR A 248 -25.43 17.55 1.85
N LEU A 249 -25.60 18.73 1.25
CA LEU A 249 -24.45 19.55 0.84
C LEU A 249 -23.67 20.04 2.06
N ASP A 250 -22.42 19.65 2.18
CA ASP A 250 -21.53 20.03 3.27
C ASP A 250 -20.66 21.22 2.85
N LEU A 251 -21.16 22.42 3.14
CA LEU A 251 -20.54 23.68 2.73
C LEU A 251 -19.16 23.91 3.37
N LYS A 252 -18.82 23.15 4.43
CA LYS A 252 -17.50 23.20 5.09
C LYS A 252 -16.44 22.35 4.40
N LYS A 253 -16.83 21.44 3.50
CA LYS A 253 -15.92 20.60 2.71
C LYS A 253 -15.64 21.24 1.36
N ASP A 254 -14.95 22.37 1.35
CA ASP A 254 -14.81 23.22 0.16
C ASP A 254 -13.41 23.28 -0.46
N ILE A 255 -12.48 22.45 0.05
CA ILE A 255 -11.07 22.45 -0.34
C ILE A 255 -10.82 21.39 -1.42
N ASP A 256 -10.36 21.85 -2.59
CA ASP A 256 -9.86 21.00 -3.67
C ASP A 256 -8.41 20.58 -3.40
N TYR A 257 -8.26 19.49 -2.63
CA TYR A 257 -6.96 18.97 -2.24
C TYR A 257 -6.09 18.53 -3.44
N ASP A 258 -6.69 18.10 -4.55
CA ASP A 258 -5.93 17.71 -5.76
C ASP A 258 -5.26 18.93 -6.40
N ALA A 259 -5.99 20.04 -6.54
CA ALA A 259 -5.43 21.28 -7.05
C ALA A 259 -4.34 21.85 -6.12
N GLN A 260 -4.47 21.70 -4.80
CA GLN A 260 -3.43 22.13 -3.86
C GLN A 260 -2.16 21.28 -4.00
N ILE A 261 -2.30 19.96 -4.18
CA ILE A 261 -1.16 19.05 -4.41
C ILE A 261 -0.47 19.39 -5.72
N GLU A 262 -1.22 19.59 -6.81
CA GLU A 262 -0.66 19.92 -8.13
C GLU A 262 0.14 21.23 -8.07
N LYS A 263 -0.45 22.29 -7.49
CA LYS A 263 0.24 23.56 -7.28
C LYS A 263 1.48 23.42 -6.39
N ARG A 264 1.42 22.59 -5.35
CA ARG A 264 2.57 22.36 -4.47
C ARG A 264 3.67 21.57 -5.18
N ALA A 265 3.31 20.60 -6.02
CA ALA A 265 4.22 19.76 -6.78
C ALA A 265 5.11 20.58 -7.73
N GLU A 266 4.59 21.68 -8.30
CA GLU A 266 5.35 22.61 -9.14
C GLU A 266 6.45 23.38 -8.38
N ALA A 267 6.32 23.50 -7.05
CA ALA A 267 7.21 24.29 -6.20
C ALA A 267 8.13 23.43 -5.31
N LEU A 268 8.27 22.14 -5.62
CA LEU A 268 9.14 21.22 -4.88
C LEU A 268 10.61 21.39 -5.24
N SER A 269 11.49 21.14 -4.27
CA SER A 269 12.93 21.02 -4.49
C SER A 269 13.31 19.58 -4.90
N ASP A 270 14.45 19.43 -5.57
CA ASP A 270 15.02 18.14 -5.94
C ASP A 270 15.22 17.21 -4.73
N ASP A 271 15.66 17.76 -3.59
CA ASP A 271 15.79 17.03 -2.32
C ASP A 271 14.45 16.48 -1.79
N ALA A 272 13.34 17.18 -2.00
CA ALA A 272 12.01 16.67 -1.64
C ALA A 272 11.60 15.49 -2.54
N LEU A 273 11.97 15.54 -3.82
CA LEU A 273 11.76 14.46 -4.76
C LEU A 273 12.64 13.24 -4.41
N ASP A 274 13.90 13.45 -4.04
CA ASP A 274 14.81 12.38 -3.61
C ASP A 274 14.33 11.66 -2.34
N ARG A 275 13.80 12.39 -1.34
CA ARG A 275 13.15 11.78 -0.17
C ARG A 275 11.92 10.94 -0.55
N ALA A 276 11.11 11.42 -1.48
CA ALA A 276 9.95 10.70 -2.00
C ALA A 276 10.36 9.42 -2.73
N TYR A 277 11.39 9.49 -3.58
CA TYR A 277 12.01 8.35 -4.24
C TYR A 277 12.48 7.30 -3.23
N TYR A 278 13.26 7.71 -2.22
CA TYR A 278 13.76 6.77 -1.22
C TYR A 278 12.64 6.13 -0.40
N SER A 279 11.56 6.86 -0.11
CA SER A 279 10.38 6.28 0.54
C SER A 279 9.74 5.17 -0.31
N ALA A 280 9.66 5.36 -1.63
CA ALA A 280 9.13 4.36 -2.55
C ALA A 280 10.05 3.13 -2.67
N VAL A 281 11.36 3.35 -2.82
CA VAL A 281 12.33 2.24 -2.88
C VAL A 281 12.39 1.50 -1.55
N LYS A 282 12.29 2.19 -0.41
CA LYS A 282 12.22 1.59 0.93
C LYS A 282 11.07 0.59 1.04
N ALA A 283 9.88 0.99 0.57
CA ALA A 283 8.70 0.13 0.56
C ALA A 283 8.87 -1.08 -0.37
N LEU A 284 9.44 -0.88 -1.56
CA LEU A 284 9.67 -1.96 -2.53
C LEU A 284 10.76 -2.95 -2.12
N MET A 285 11.75 -2.48 -1.36
CA MET A 285 12.82 -3.30 -0.78
C MET A 285 12.42 -3.94 0.55
N GLU A 286 11.22 -3.63 1.07
CA GLU A 286 10.69 -4.11 2.35
C GLU A 286 11.65 -3.80 3.54
N CYS A 287 12.32 -2.65 3.50
CA CYS A 287 13.28 -2.28 4.55
C CYS A 287 12.56 -1.92 5.87
N SER A 288 13.19 -2.28 7.00
CA SER A 288 12.67 -1.94 8.34
C SER A 288 12.69 -0.42 8.60
N ASP A 289 11.74 0.03 9.41
CA ASP A 289 11.76 1.40 9.97
C ASP A 289 12.78 1.56 11.12
N ASP A 290 13.18 0.45 11.75
CA ASP A 290 14.21 0.44 12.78
C ASP A 290 15.60 0.57 12.13
N LEU A 291 16.24 1.71 12.36
CA LEU A 291 17.57 2.04 11.85
C LEU A 291 18.59 1.84 12.97
N ARG A 292 19.44 0.83 12.80
CA ARG A 292 20.56 0.56 13.72
C ARG A 292 21.52 1.75 13.85
N TYR A 293 21.60 2.60 12.82
CA TYR A 293 22.39 3.83 12.80
C TYR A 293 21.47 5.04 12.54
N PRO A 294 21.01 5.74 13.59
CA PRO A 294 20.12 6.89 13.45
C PRO A 294 20.71 7.96 12.52
N GLY A 295 19.88 8.47 11.60
CA GLY A 295 20.29 9.47 10.61
C GLY A 295 20.85 8.90 9.30
N PHE A 296 21.12 7.59 9.22
CA PHE A 296 21.58 6.93 8.00
C PHE A 296 20.56 5.89 7.52
N GLN A 297 20.20 5.94 6.24
CA GLN A 297 19.32 4.95 5.61
C GLN A 297 20.13 3.72 5.19
N ILE A 298 20.64 2.99 6.18
CA ILE A 298 21.48 1.80 6.00
C ILE A 298 20.92 0.60 6.76
N TRP A 299 20.91 -0.57 6.11
CA TRP A 299 20.42 -1.82 6.66
C TRP A 299 21.45 -2.92 6.47
N GLN A 300 21.65 -3.76 7.49
CA GLN A 300 22.33 -5.05 7.28
C GLN A 300 21.47 -5.89 6.34
N TYR A 301 22.11 -6.48 5.35
CA TYR A 301 21.40 -7.04 4.21
C TYR A 301 22.01 -8.36 3.76
N GLN A 302 21.16 -9.29 3.35
CA GLN A 302 21.53 -10.64 2.94
C GLN A 302 21.42 -10.76 1.41
N LEU A 303 22.42 -11.36 0.78
CA LEU A 303 22.35 -11.75 -0.62
C LEU A 303 22.77 -13.21 -0.78
N GLU A 304 22.05 -13.95 -1.62
CA GLU A 304 22.41 -15.33 -1.92
C GLU A 304 23.68 -15.38 -2.79
N TRP A 305 24.70 -16.08 -2.32
CA TRP A 305 25.75 -16.63 -3.16
C TRP A 305 25.24 -17.92 -3.82
N GLN A 306 24.72 -17.76 -5.02
CA GLN A 306 23.95 -18.76 -5.74
C GLN A 306 24.72 -20.08 -5.97
N GLU A 307 26.01 -19.98 -6.30
CA GLU A 307 26.87 -21.13 -6.62
C GLU A 307 27.14 -22.01 -5.38
N ARG A 308 27.08 -21.42 -4.17
CA ARG A 308 27.30 -22.13 -2.91
C ARG A 308 26.02 -22.41 -2.12
N ARG A 309 24.88 -21.85 -2.55
CA ARG A 309 23.57 -21.90 -1.87
C ARG A 309 23.64 -21.43 -0.41
N VAL A 310 24.28 -20.28 -0.20
CA VAL A 310 24.44 -19.67 1.12
C VAL A 310 24.24 -18.16 1.04
N GLU A 311 23.70 -17.53 2.06
CA GLU A 311 23.65 -16.08 2.16
C GLU A 311 25.00 -15.48 2.58
N ARG A 312 25.27 -14.29 2.04
CA ARG A 312 26.38 -13.41 2.45
C ARG A 312 25.82 -12.17 3.10
N MET A 313 26.56 -11.64 4.07
CA MET A 313 26.16 -10.46 4.83
C MET A 313 26.84 -9.22 4.25
N GLY A 314 26.03 -8.21 3.95
CA GLY A 314 26.44 -6.92 3.41
C GLY A 314 25.61 -5.78 4.00
N TYR A 315 25.61 -4.66 3.28
CA TYR A 315 24.71 -3.54 3.56
C TYR A 315 23.93 -3.12 2.33
N LEU A 316 22.68 -2.73 2.56
CA LEU A 316 21.88 -1.94 1.63
C LEU A 316 21.90 -0.48 2.12
N PHE A 317 22.28 0.44 1.25
CA PHE A 317 22.41 1.86 1.60
C PHE A 317 21.71 2.77 0.59
N PHE A 318 20.92 3.72 1.11
CA PHE A 318 20.31 4.78 0.31
C PHE A 318 21.12 6.06 0.50
N GLY A 319 21.94 6.37 -0.49
CA GLY A 319 22.89 7.48 -0.46
C GLY A 319 24.18 7.12 -1.22
N ALA A 320 25.15 8.02 -1.23
CA ALA A 320 26.44 7.79 -1.86
C ALA A 320 27.49 7.28 -0.86
N PRO A 321 28.55 6.56 -1.30
CA PRO A 321 29.56 5.98 -0.42
C PRO A 321 30.19 6.95 0.60
N ASN A 322 30.35 8.23 0.23
CA ASN A 322 30.90 9.28 1.09
C ASN A 322 29.96 9.70 2.23
N ASP A 323 28.66 9.35 2.14
CA ASP A 323 27.65 9.63 3.17
C ASP A 323 27.46 8.45 4.13
N ARG A 324 28.20 7.35 3.92
CA ARG A 324 28.10 6.13 4.73
C ARG A 324 28.68 6.36 6.13
N PRO A 325 28.06 5.82 7.20
CA PRO A 325 28.64 5.91 8.53
C PRO A 325 29.98 5.17 8.60
N THR A 326 30.96 5.77 9.27
CA THR A 326 32.31 5.18 9.47
C THR A 326 32.37 4.20 10.65
N ALA A 327 31.35 4.21 11.52
CA ALA A 327 31.31 3.41 12.74
C ALA A 327 30.83 1.95 12.54
N GLN A 328 30.39 1.59 11.33
CA GLN A 328 29.88 0.26 11.05
C GLN A 328 31.02 -0.73 10.72
N PRO A 329 30.94 -2.00 11.14
CA PRO A 329 31.92 -2.99 10.75
C PRO A 329 31.83 -3.28 9.26
N GLU A 330 32.98 -3.51 8.61
CA GLU A 330 33.04 -3.91 7.21
C GLU A 330 32.34 -5.25 6.98
N ARG A 331 31.71 -5.38 5.81
CA ARG A 331 30.94 -6.55 5.39
C ARG A 331 31.33 -6.98 3.97
N ASP A 332 30.77 -8.09 3.50
CA ASP A 332 31.21 -8.73 2.25
C ASP A 332 30.85 -7.91 0.99
N PHE A 333 29.79 -7.10 1.08
CA PHE A 333 29.31 -6.23 -0.01
C PHE A 333 28.52 -5.00 0.47
N TYR A 334 28.31 -4.07 -0.46
CA TYR A 334 27.48 -2.88 -0.32
C TYR A 334 26.63 -2.67 -1.58
N VAL A 335 25.30 -2.60 -1.41
CA VAL A 335 24.35 -2.24 -2.47
C VAL A 335 23.87 -0.82 -2.21
N TYR A 336 24.09 0.06 -3.17
CA TYR A 336 23.75 1.48 -3.08
C TYR A 336 22.57 1.83 -3.99
N PHE A 337 21.58 2.54 -3.46
CA PHE A 337 20.61 3.28 -4.27
C PHE A 337 20.97 4.76 -4.26
N ILE A 338 21.39 5.28 -5.42
CA ILE A 338 21.76 6.69 -5.57
C ILE A 338 20.51 7.51 -5.91
N GLN A 339 20.38 8.68 -5.28
CA GLN A 339 19.28 9.59 -5.51
C GLN A 339 19.29 10.18 -6.94
N PRO A 340 18.14 10.24 -7.62
CA PRO A 340 18.08 10.59 -9.04
C PRO A 340 18.08 12.10 -9.36
N PHE A 341 17.66 12.97 -8.44
CA PHE A 341 17.47 14.41 -8.72
C PHE A 341 18.70 15.23 -8.30
N ASP A 342 18.96 15.39 -6.99
CA ASP A 342 20.14 16.10 -6.48
C ASP A 342 21.34 15.15 -6.38
N LYS A 343 21.92 14.78 -7.52
CA LYS A 343 22.92 13.70 -7.57
C LYS A 343 24.17 14.02 -6.72
N PRO A 344 24.53 13.15 -5.75
CA PRO A 344 25.69 13.37 -4.90
C PRO A 344 26.99 13.28 -5.71
N LYS A 345 27.98 14.10 -5.32
CA LYS A 345 29.32 14.08 -5.91
C LYS A 345 30.21 13.12 -5.14
N PHE A 346 30.52 11.97 -5.74
CA PHE A 346 31.48 11.02 -5.20
C PHE A 346 32.33 10.39 -6.30
N ALA A 347 33.52 9.91 -5.94
CA ALA A 347 34.37 9.14 -6.82
C ALA A 347 34.04 7.65 -6.68
N ASP A 348 33.65 7.01 -7.78
CA ASP A 348 33.50 5.56 -7.85
C ASP A 348 34.88 4.93 -8.12
N ASN A 349 35.43 4.27 -7.10
CA ASN A 349 36.74 3.62 -7.16
C ASN A 349 36.67 2.23 -7.82
N ASN A 350 35.50 1.83 -8.34
CA ASN A 350 35.25 0.54 -9.00
C ASN A 350 35.58 -0.66 -8.11
N LEU A 351 35.29 -0.54 -6.81
CA LEU A 351 35.55 -1.59 -5.83
C LEU A 351 34.70 -2.85 -6.15
N SER A 352 35.25 -4.02 -5.84
CA SER A 352 34.62 -5.31 -6.14
C SER A 352 33.48 -5.68 -5.18
N ASP A 353 33.31 -4.94 -4.10
CA ASP A 353 32.25 -5.11 -3.11
C ASP A 353 31.09 -4.12 -3.26
N GLU A 354 31.14 -3.19 -4.22
CA GLU A 354 30.14 -2.13 -4.38
C GLU A 354 29.29 -2.29 -5.64
N VAL A 355 27.97 -2.25 -5.48
CA VAL A 355 26.99 -2.26 -6.57
C VAL A 355 26.12 -1.02 -6.47
N PHE A 356 26.01 -0.24 -7.55
CA PHE A 356 25.25 1.00 -7.56
C PHE A 356 24.02 0.92 -8.46
N PHE A 357 22.85 1.15 -7.89
CA PHE A 357 21.57 1.28 -8.59
C PHE A 357 21.24 2.75 -8.79
N ARG A 358 21.03 3.14 -10.05
CA ARG A 358 20.68 4.50 -10.47
C ARG A 358 19.40 4.46 -11.29
N LEU A 359 18.40 5.22 -10.86
CA LEU A 359 17.18 5.42 -11.65
C LEU A 359 17.47 6.47 -12.73
N THR A 360 17.58 6.04 -13.98
CA THR A 360 17.90 6.92 -15.13
C THR A 360 16.73 7.09 -16.09
N GLY A 361 15.84 6.11 -16.19
CA GLY A 361 14.64 6.14 -17.04
C GLY A 361 13.46 6.91 -16.42
N LEU A 362 13.65 8.18 -16.08
CA LEU A 362 12.60 9.04 -15.51
C LEU A 362 11.63 9.54 -16.60
N ASP A 363 10.52 8.82 -16.80
CA ASP A 363 9.41 9.30 -17.65
C ASP A 363 8.50 10.30 -16.92
N ASP A 364 7.59 10.92 -17.68
CA ASP A 364 6.71 11.96 -17.15
C ASP A 364 5.67 11.41 -16.16
N ASP A 365 5.27 10.13 -16.32
CA ASP A 365 4.34 9.46 -15.40
C ASP A 365 4.98 9.28 -14.02
N LEU A 366 6.21 8.76 -13.95
CA LEU A 366 6.90 8.60 -12.69
C LEU A 366 7.17 9.96 -12.03
N LYS A 367 7.65 10.95 -12.79
CA LYS A 367 7.87 12.31 -12.26
C LYS A 367 6.60 12.88 -11.66
N ARG A 368 5.47 12.75 -12.36
CA ARG A 368 4.17 13.22 -11.86
C ARG A 368 3.78 12.53 -10.57
N HIS A 369 3.86 11.20 -10.50
CA HIS A 369 3.52 10.46 -9.29
C HIS A 369 4.41 10.84 -8.11
N LEU A 370 5.70 11.02 -8.36
CA LEU A 370 6.70 11.34 -7.36
C LEU A 370 6.56 12.76 -6.83
N SER A 371 6.38 13.75 -7.72
CA SER A 371 6.10 15.13 -7.31
C SER A 371 4.76 15.23 -6.57
N SER A 372 3.72 14.51 -7.01
CA SER A 372 2.41 14.52 -6.32
C SER A 372 2.49 13.86 -4.93
N TYR A 373 3.26 12.79 -4.80
CA TYR A 373 3.50 12.14 -3.51
C TYR A 373 4.26 13.06 -2.54
N ALA A 374 5.38 13.63 -2.99
CA ALA A 374 6.16 14.58 -2.19
C ALA A 374 5.32 15.79 -1.76
N ALA A 375 4.53 16.36 -2.68
CA ALA A 375 3.64 17.47 -2.39
C ALA A 375 2.55 17.11 -1.38
N ALA A 376 1.93 15.94 -1.50
CA ALA A 376 0.92 15.46 -0.56
C ALA A 376 1.50 15.27 0.85
N LEU A 377 2.71 14.71 0.97
CA LEU A 377 3.39 14.58 2.27
C LEU A 377 3.74 15.93 2.88
N ASP A 378 4.26 16.86 2.09
CA ASP A 378 4.62 18.19 2.54
C ASP A 378 3.37 18.96 3.04
N LEU A 379 2.26 18.91 2.29
CA LEU A 379 0.98 19.49 2.72
C LEU A 379 0.41 18.78 3.96
N ALA A 380 0.55 17.46 4.08
CA ALA A 380 0.14 16.71 5.27
C ALA A 380 0.93 17.10 6.52
N SER A 381 2.19 17.51 6.37
CA SER A 381 3.06 17.90 7.49
C SER A 381 2.61 19.21 8.14
N THR A 382 2.00 20.11 7.36
CA THR A 382 1.53 21.44 7.81
C THR A 382 0.03 21.48 8.07
N ALA A 383 -0.75 20.53 7.54
CA ALA A 383 -2.18 20.43 7.78
C ALA A 383 -2.51 19.81 9.16
N SER A 384 -3.75 20.03 9.63
CA SER A 384 -4.29 19.42 10.84
C SER A 384 -5.69 18.81 10.61
N GLY A 385 -6.13 17.94 11.52
CA GLY A 385 -7.47 17.33 11.47
C GLY A 385 -7.75 16.55 10.19
N GLY A 386 -8.97 16.70 9.66
CA GLY A 386 -9.44 15.96 8.47
C GLY A 386 -8.64 16.25 7.20
N ALA A 387 -8.13 17.48 7.02
CA ALA A 387 -7.31 17.85 5.87
C ALA A 387 -6.00 17.03 5.82
N LYS A 388 -5.35 16.85 6.98
CA LYS A 388 -4.15 16.01 7.11
C LYS A 388 -4.44 14.56 6.70
N ALA A 389 -5.55 13.99 7.17
CA ALA A 389 -5.93 12.62 6.83
C ALA A 389 -6.14 12.45 5.31
N ILE A 390 -6.75 13.45 4.63
CA ILE A 390 -6.95 13.42 3.19
C ILE A 390 -5.62 13.48 2.43
N TYR A 391 -4.70 14.37 2.82
CA TYR A 391 -3.37 14.44 2.22
C TYR A 391 -2.58 13.14 2.39
N LEU A 392 -2.62 12.53 3.58
CA LEU A 392 -1.97 11.24 3.82
C LEU A 392 -2.59 10.12 2.98
N SER A 393 -3.91 10.08 2.84
CA SER A 393 -4.59 9.12 1.97
C SER A 393 -4.14 9.28 0.50
N LYS A 394 -4.10 10.51 0.00
CA LYS A 394 -3.63 10.80 -1.37
C LYS A 394 -2.15 10.45 -1.56
N ALA A 395 -1.30 10.72 -0.56
CA ALA A 395 0.09 10.29 -0.58
C ALA A 395 0.20 8.75 -0.71
N GLN A 396 -0.62 7.98 0.01
CA GLN A 396 -0.64 6.52 -0.14
C GLN A 396 -1.12 6.05 -1.53
N ASP A 397 -2.03 6.78 -2.18
CA ASP A 397 -2.46 6.47 -3.55
C ASP A 397 -1.31 6.71 -4.55
N PHE A 398 -0.61 7.85 -4.45
CA PHE A 398 0.54 8.16 -5.31
C PHE A 398 1.70 7.21 -5.07
N LEU A 399 1.98 6.83 -3.82
CA LEU A 399 2.98 5.83 -3.48
C LEU A 399 2.68 4.49 -4.15
N ARG A 400 1.42 4.02 -4.09
CA ARG A 400 1.00 2.80 -4.77
C ARG A 400 1.18 2.89 -6.29
N ALA A 401 0.86 4.03 -6.90
CA ALA A 401 1.06 4.24 -8.33
C ALA A 401 2.56 4.23 -8.71
N MET A 402 3.42 4.89 -7.95
CA MET A 402 4.88 4.84 -8.14
C MET A 402 5.43 3.43 -7.98
N SER A 403 5.04 2.71 -6.92
CA SER A 403 5.49 1.35 -6.67
C SER A 403 5.11 0.42 -7.82
N LYS A 404 3.89 0.57 -8.35
CA LYS A 404 3.43 -0.17 -9.54
C LYS A 404 4.29 0.16 -10.77
N TRP A 405 4.53 1.44 -11.04
CA TRP A 405 5.38 1.86 -12.16
C TRP A 405 6.79 1.28 -12.04
N LEU A 406 7.40 1.36 -10.85
CA LEU A 406 8.75 0.84 -10.60
C LEU A 406 8.80 -0.68 -10.81
N GLN A 407 7.78 -1.42 -10.37
CA GLN A 407 7.68 -2.86 -10.63
C GLN A 407 7.58 -3.19 -12.12
N GLU A 408 6.84 -2.40 -12.90
CA GLU A 408 6.62 -2.61 -14.34
C GLU A 408 7.82 -2.19 -15.20
N LYS A 409 8.54 -1.14 -14.80
CA LYS A 409 9.59 -0.49 -15.62
C LYS A 409 11.01 -0.71 -15.10
N GLN A 410 11.20 -1.33 -13.94
CA GLN A 410 12.52 -1.52 -13.30
C GLN A 410 13.60 -2.00 -14.28
N MET A 411 13.28 -3.00 -15.11
CA MET A 411 14.24 -3.65 -16.01
C MET A 411 14.90 -2.69 -17.01
N THR A 412 14.19 -1.62 -17.39
CA THR A 412 14.63 -0.59 -18.33
C THR A 412 14.91 0.76 -17.69
N ALA A 413 14.42 0.99 -16.47
CA ALA A 413 14.54 2.28 -15.78
C ALA A 413 15.79 2.38 -14.90
N PHE A 414 16.30 1.25 -14.39
CA PHE A 414 17.47 1.20 -13.53
C PHE A 414 18.74 0.81 -14.30
N GLU A 415 19.74 1.67 -14.18
CA GLU A 415 21.14 1.38 -14.53
C GLU A 415 21.86 0.85 -13.29
N VAL A 416 22.54 -0.29 -13.44
CA VAL A 416 23.40 -0.89 -12.41
C VAL A 416 24.86 -0.75 -12.83
N THR A 417 25.67 -0.18 -11.93
CA THR A 417 27.12 -0.07 -12.08
C THR A 417 27.82 -1.04 -11.13
N TYR A 418 28.72 -1.86 -11.69
CA TYR A 418 29.60 -2.74 -10.94
C TYR A 418 30.98 -2.76 -11.59
N GLN A 419 32.03 -2.49 -10.81
CA GLN A 419 33.42 -2.39 -11.29
C GLN A 419 33.57 -1.53 -12.56
N GLY A 420 32.93 -0.36 -12.58
CA GLY A 420 32.95 0.59 -13.70
C GLY A 420 32.09 0.22 -14.91
N LYS A 421 31.51 -1.00 -14.96
CA LYS A 421 30.60 -1.42 -16.04
C LYS A 421 29.19 -0.96 -15.72
N LYS A 422 28.62 -0.13 -16.58
CA LYS A 422 27.24 0.38 -16.49
C LYS A 422 26.35 -0.36 -17.47
N LYS A 423 25.27 -0.98 -16.98
CA LYS A 423 24.26 -1.61 -17.83
C LYS A 423 22.89 -1.53 -17.18
N TYR A 424 21.83 -1.60 -17.97
CA TYR A 424 20.48 -1.73 -17.42
C TYR A 424 20.25 -3.11 -16.78
N LEU A 425 19.30 -3.20 -15.85
CA LEU A 425 18.95 -4.47 -15.19
C LEU A 425 18.68 -5.61 -16.17
N GLN A 426 17.95 -5.33 -17.26
CA GLN A 426 17.69 -6.31 -18.32
C GLN A 426 18.94 -6.90 -18.96
N GLU A 427 20.04 -6.16 -19.01
CA GLU A 427 21.27 -6.61 -19.63
C GLU A 427 22.09 -7.50 -18.70
N TRP A 428 22.05 -7.21 -17.39
CA TRP A 428 22.63 -8.08 -16.37
C TRP A 428 21.85 -9.39 -16.23
N ALA A 429 20.54 -9.37 -16.50
CA ALA A 429 19.68 -10.55 -16.49
C ALA A 429 19.79 -11.43 -17.75
N LYS A 430 20.53 -11.02 -18.79
CA LYS A 430 20.59 -11.76 -20.07
C LYS A 430 21.08 -13.20 -19.86
N GLY A 431 20.30 -14.16 -20.32
CA GLY A 431 20.61 -15.59 -20.22
C GLY A 431 20.37 -16.19 -18.83
N VAL A 432 19.77 -15.43 -17.90
CA VAL A 432 19.47 -15.88 -16.55
C VAL A 432 17.96 -15.82 -16.30
N SER A 433 17.38 -16.93 -15.85
CA SER A 433 16.01 -16.94 -15.34
C SER A 433 15.97 -16.33 -13.94
N LEU A 434 15.51 -15.07 -13.84
CA LEU A 434 15.42 -14.37 -12.55
C LEU A 434 14.50 -15.09 -11.56
N ARG A 435 13.43 -15.71 -12.06
CA ARG A 435 12.48 -16.46 -11.23
C ARG A 435 13.12 -17.68 -10.59
N ASP A 436 13.89 -18.44 -11.37
CA ASP A 436 14.56 -19.66 -10.88
C ASP A 436 15.62 -19.30 -9.84
N ARG A 437 16.38 -18.22 -10.09
CA ARG A 437 17.39 -17.69 -9.16
C ARG A 437 16.79 -17.09 -7.89
N ALA A 438 15.59 -16.51 -7.98
CA ALA A 438 14.81 -16.04 -6.84
C ALA A 438 14.08 -17.20 -6.11
N ARG A 439 14.17 -18.44 -6.62
CA ARG A 439 13.58 -19.66 -6.04
C ARG A 439 12.06 -19.56 -5.85
N LEU A 440 11.40 -18.84 -6.74
CA LEU A 440 9.96 -18.59 -6.67
C LEU A 440 9.15 -19.84 -7.04
N GLY A 441 8.04 -20.04 -6.33
CA GLY A 441 7.04 -21.05 -6.65
C GLY A 441 6.34 -20.79 -8.00
N ALA A 442 5.59 -21.79 -8.48
CA ALA A 442 4.89 -21.71 -9.76
C ALA A 442 3.94 -20.50 -9.87
N ASP A 443 3.26 -20.18 -8.77
CA ASP A 443 2.24 -19.12 -8.71
C ASP A 443 2.77 -17.78 -8.18
N GLU A 444 4.01 -17.73 -7.69
CA GLU A 444 4.60 -16.52 -7.11
C GLU A 444 5.03 -15.55 -8.20
N ARG A 445 4.85 -14.24 -7.99
CA ARG A 445 5.35 -13.22 -8.92
C ARG A 445 6.64 -12.63 -8.37
N ILE A 446 7.62 -12.46 -9.25
CA ILE A 446 8.87 -11.80 -8.88
C ILE A 446 8.58 -10.35 -8.51
N ASN A 447 9.03 -9.94 -7.33
CA ASN A 447 8.89 -8.57 -6.86
C ASN A 447 10.18 -7.77 -7.14
N PHE A 448 10.17 -6.47 -6.83
CA PHE A 448 11.32 -5.59 -7.06
C PHE A 448 12.56 -6.01 -6.25
N ARG A 449 12.39 -6.34 -4.97
CA ARG A 449 13.47 -6.80 -4.09
C ARG A 449 14.15 -8.05 -4.65
N ASP A 450 13.39 -9.02 -5.14
CA ASP A 450 13.92 -10.26 -5.69
C ASP A 450 14.81 -9.99 -6.91
N VAL A 451 14.39 -9.09 -7.81
CA VAL A 451 15.19 -8.68 -8.97
C VAL A 451 16.50 -8.05 -8.52
N VAL A 452 16.44 -7.10 -7.59
CA VAL A 452 17.63 -6.43 -7.02
C VAL A 452 18.57 -7.47 -6.40
N ASN A 453 18.03 -8.40 -5.60
CA ASN A 453 18.81 -9.41 -4.91
C ASN A 453 19.49 -10.38 -5.88
N VAL A 454 18.76 -10.88 -6.87
CA VAL A 454 19.32 -11.78 -7.89
C VAL A 454 20.42 -11.08 -8.68
N ILE A 455 20.18 -9.84 -9.14
CA ILE A 455 21.18 -9.12 -9.95
C ILE A 455 22.42 -8.78 -9.12
N SER A 456 22.25 -8.28 -7.89
CA SER A 456 23.37 -8.03 -6.99
C SER A 456 24.16 -9.30 -6.69
N GLY A 457 23.49 -10.42 -6.41
CA GLY A 457 24.14 -11.71 -6.18
C GLY A 457 24.92 -12.22 -7.40
N LEU A 458 24.37 -12.04 -8.61
CA LEU A 458 25.06 -12.42 -9.85
C LEU A 458 26.33 -11.61 -10.08
N VAL A 459 26.28 -10.28 -9.91
CA VAL A 459 27.46 -9.42 -10.15
C VAL A 459 28.52 -9.59 -9.06
N LEU A 460 28.12 -9.81 -7.81
CA LEU A 460 29.01 -10.02 -6.67
C LEU A 460 29.57 -11.45 -6.56
N GLY A 461 29.11 -12.40 -7.39
CA GLY A 461 29.52 -13.80 -7.29
C GLY A 461 31.04 -14.01 -7.30
N GLN A 462 31.77 -13.30 -8.18
CA GLN A 462 33.24 -13.39 -8.20
C GLN A 462 33.88 -12.79 -6.93
N ARG A 463 33.33 -11.71 -6.39
CA ARG A 463 33.79 -11.13 -5.12
C ARG A 463 33.67 -12.15 -3.98
N PHE A 464 32.59 -12.91 -3.93
CA PHE A 464 32.41 -13.95 -2.91
C PHE A 464 33.41 -15.10 -3.07
N VAL A 465 33.73 -15.49 -4.31
CA VAL A 465 34.81 -16.44 -4.61
C VAL A 465 36.15 -15.89 -4.11
N ASP A 466 36.49 -14.65 -4.44
CA ASP A 466 37.76 -14.04 -4.07
C ASP A 466 37.93 -13.90 -2.55
N LEU A 467 36.82 -13.63 -1.82
CA LEU A 467 36.81 -13.55 -0.36
C LEU A 467 36.89 -14.92 0.33
N SER A 468 36.36 -15.97 -0.30
CA SER A 468 36.18 -17.28 0.32
C SER A 468 36.29 -18.41 -0.72
N PRO A 469 37.49 -18.64 -1.29
CA PRO A 469 37.69 -19.50 -2.47
C PRO A 469 37.29 -20.96 -2.20
N GLU A 470 37.50 -21.43 -0.98
CA GLU A 470 37.22 -22.80 -0.55
C GLU A 470 36.04 -22.87 0.42
N TYR A 471 35.06 -21.98 0.29
CA TYR A 471 33.83 -22.04 1.09
C TYR A 471 32.98 -23.28 0.73
N PRO A 472 32.26 -23.89 1.69
CA PRO A 472 31.37 -25.03 1.45
C PRO A 472 30.31 -24.77 0.37
N THR A 473 29.95 -25.81 -0.38
CA THR A 473 28.77 -25.80 -1.26
C THR A 473 27.68 -26.64 -0.63
N PHE A 474 26.50 -26.04 -0.40
CA PHE A 474 25.38 -26.74 0.21
C PHE A 474 24.40 -27.26 -0.85
N SER A 475 23.77 -28.41 -0.57
CA SER A 475 22.68 -28.94 -1.39
C SER A 475 21.33 -28.31 -1.06
N VAL A 476 21.21 -27.65 0.10
CA VAL A 476 20.06 -26.84 0.54
C VAL A 476 20.47 -25.37 0.67
N LEU A 477 19.52 -24.43 0.60
CA LEU A 477 19.82 -23.01 0.81
C LEU A 477 20.04 -22.75 2.31
N VAL A 478 21.23 -22.26 2.66
CA VAL A 478 21.59 -21.83 4.02
C VAL A 478 21.40 -20.33 4.14
N THR A 479 20.42 -19.91 4.93
CA THR A 479 20.09 -18.51 5.22
C THR A 479 20.40 -18.17 6.67
N GLU A 480 20.51 -16.88 7.01
CA GLU A 480 20.69 -16.46 8.40
C GLU A 480 19.57 -17.02 9.31
N ALA A 481 18.33 -17.04 8.80
CA ALA A 481 17.16 -17.50 9.53
C ALA A 481 17.17 -19.02 9.83
N ASN A 482 17.67 -19.84 8.91
CA ASN A 482 17.63 -21.31 9.05
C ASN A 482 18.95 -21.93 9.52
N ARG A 483 20.08 -21.21 9.43
CA ARG A 483 21.42 -21.76 9.66
C ARG A 483 21.58 -22.42 11.03
N LYS A 484 21.09 -21.77 12.10
CA LYS A 484 21.15 -22.34 13.46
C LYS A 484 20.42 -23.70 13.56
N GLN A 485 19.28 -23.84 12.89
CA GLN A 485 18.52 -25.09 12.87
C GLN A 485 19.25 -26.17 12.05
N LEU A 486 19.76 -25.82 10.87
CA LEU A 486 20.49 -26.76 10.00
C LEU A 486 21.72 -27.34 10.74
N ILE A 487 22.48 -26.48 11.41
CA ILE A 487 23.63 -26.87 12.22
C ILE A 487 23.19 -27.73 13.42
N GLY A 488 22.14 -27.34 14.13
CA GLY A 488 21.60 -28.15 15.23
C GLY A 488 21.14 -29.55 14.79
N ASN A 489 20.60 -29.68 13.58
CA ASN A 489 20.28 -30.97 12.97
C ASN A 489 21.53 -31.80 12.70
N ALA A 490 22.58 -31.19 12.16
CA ALA A 490 23.87 -31.85 11.93
C ALA A 490 24.49 -32.38 13.24
N LEU A 491 24.53 -31.57 14.29
CA LEU A 491 25.06 -32.00 15.60
C LEU A 491 24.25 -33.15 16.22
N ARG A 492 22.91 -33.12 16.10
CA ARG A 492 22.06 -34.23 16.56
C ARG A 492 22.30 -35.52 15.76
N ALA A 493 22.55 -35.41 14.46
CA ALA A 493 22.89 -36.55 13.63
C ALA A 493 24.24 -37.18 14.03
N LEU A 494 25.23 -36.35 14.40
CA LEU A 494 26.50 -36.83 14.95
C LEU A 494 26.31 -37.58 16.29
N ALA A 495 25.37 -37.13 17.12
CA ALA A 495 25.06 -37.79 18.40
C ALA A 495 24.24 -39.09 18.24
N GLY A 496 23.94 -39.56 17.02
CA GLY A 496 23.14 -40.78 16.79
C GLY A 496 21.64 -40.52 16.62
N GLY A 497 21.23 -39.25 16.48
CA GLY A 497 19.87 -38.89 16.08
C GLY A 497 19.57 -39.16 14.60
N THR A 498 18.33 -38.90 14.19
CA THR A 498 17.89 -39.12 12.80
C THR A 498 18.71 -38.27 11.82
N ARG A 499 19.25 -38.92 10.77
CA ARG A 499 19.98 -38.26 9.69
C ARG A 499 19.01 -37.67 8.67
N THR A 500 18.49 -36.49 8.98
CA THR A 500 17.61 -35.75 8.07
C THR A 500 18.37 -35.25 6.85
N LYS A 501 17.64 -34.90 5.78
CA LYS A 501 18.24 -34.28 4.58
C LYS A 501 19.04 -33.01 4.93
N ASP A 502 18.51 -32.19 5.84
CA ASP A 502 19.18 -30.99 6.35
C ASP A 502 20.51 -31.30 7.04
N ALA A 503 20.52 -32.31 7.90
CA ALA A 503 21.74 -32.72 8.62
C ALA A 503 22.80 -33.22 7.63
N LEU A 504 22.41 -34.07 6.69
CA LEU A 504 23.30 -34.58 5.65
C LEU A 504 23.83 -33.46 4.76
N ALA A 505 22.99 -32.50 4.38
CA ALA A 505 23.41 -31.37 3.54
C ALA A 505 24.52 -30.52 4.18
N VAL A 506 24.49 -30.32 5.50
CA VAL A 506 25.54 -29.58 6.22
C VAL A 506 26.80 -30.44 6.40
N LEU A 507 26.64 -31.70 6.82
CA LEU A 507 27.78 -32.60 7.05
C LEU A 507 28.55 -32.89 5.77
N ASP A 508 27.84 -33.10 4.65
CA ASP A 508 28.41 -33.31 3.32
C ASP A 508 29.14 -32.05 2.81
N ALA A 509 28.54 -30.87 2.93
CA ALA A 509 29.15 -29.61 2.52
C ALA A 509 30.44 -29.29 3.30
N LEU A 510 30.52 -29.73 4.55
CA LEU A 510 31.71 -29.64 5.41
C LEU A 510 32.66 -30.84 5.25
N GLU A 511 32.42 -31.73 4.27
CA GLU A 511 33.25 -32.89 3.95
C GLU A 511 33.44 -33.85 5.14
N LEU A 512 32.45 -33.93 6.04
CA LEU A 512 32.48 -34.76 7.25
C LEU A 512 31.91 -36.17 7.02
N LEU A 513 31.54 -36.50 5.79
CA LEU A 513 30.97 -37.78 5.39
C LEU A 513 31.89 -38.50 4.38
N ASP A 514 32.03 -39.81 4.56
CA ASP A 514 32.54 -40.75 3.57
C ASP A 514 31.40 -41.72 3.20
N GLY A 515 30.72 -41.44 2.09
CA GLY A 515 29.44 -42.05 1.76
C GLY A 515 28.41 -41.79 2.86
N ASP A 516 27.89 -42.86 3.46
CA ASP A 516 26.95 -42.76 4.58
C ASP A 516 27.65 -42.72 5.95
N ARG A 517 28.98 -42.83 6.04
CA ARG A 517 29.68 -42.83 7.34
C ARG A 517 30.16 -41.42 7.68
N VAL A 518 30.03 -41.03 8.95
CA VAL A 518 30.69 -39.80 9.45
C VAL A 518 32.18 -40.09 9.59
N ASP A 519 32.99 -39.35 8.83
CA ASP A 519 34.45 -39.48 8.81
C ASP A 519 35.09 -38.11 8.53
N PRO A 520 35.50 -37.37 9.57
CA PRO A 520 36.08 -36.04 9.40
C PRO A 520 37.54 -36.06 8.90
N ALA A 521 38.18 -37.22 8.76
CA ALA A 521 39.61 -37.31 8.44
C ALA A 521 39.95 -36.67 7.09
N ASN A 522 39.02 -36.74 6.12
CA ASN A 522 39.19 -36.18 4.79
C ASN A 522 38.67 -34.75 4.64
N SER A 523 38.00 -34.20 5.66
CA SER A 523 37.50 -32.83 5.62
C SER A 523 38.65 -31.83 5.64
N ARG A 524 38.73 -30.97 4.62
CA ARG A 524 39.75 -29.90 4.59
C ARG A 524 39.64 -28.97 5.80
N TYR A 525 38.41 -28.73 6.26
CA TYR A 525 38.14 -27.85 7.40
C TYR A 525 38.61 -28.49 8.71
N ALA A 526 38.34 -29.79 8.88
CA ALA A 526 38.77 -30.54 10.04
C ALA A 526 40.30 -30.70 10.08
N GLN A 527 40.93 -30.98 8.93
CA GLN A 527 42.38 -31.06 8.81
C GLN A 527 43.08 -29.76 9.19
N GLU A 528 42.54 -28.60 8.81
CA GLU A 528 43.10 -27.30 9.23
C GLU A 528 43.05 -27.13 10.76
N VAL A 529 41.94 -27.51 11.42
CA VAL A 529 41.84 -27.50 12.89
C VAL A 529 42.89 -28.42 13.51
N LEU A 530 42.99 -29.66 13.02
CA LEU A 530 43.94 -30.66 13.53
C LEU A 530 45.40 -30.24 13.30
N ASN A 531 45.71 -29.63 12.17
CA ASN A 531 47.07 -29.14 11.87
C ASN A 531 47.47 -28.02 12.84
N ARG A 532 46.56 -27.08 13.12
CA ARG A 532 46.81 -26.03 14.13
C ARG A 532 46.97 -26.61 15.54
N LEU A 533 46.14 -27.59 15.91
CA LEU A 533 46.25 -28.24 17.22
C LEU A 533 47.55 -29.04 17.35
N LYS A 534 47.96 -29.78 16.30
CA LYS A 534 49.24 -30.50 16.27
C LYS A 534 50.43 -29.56 16.38
N ALA A 535 50.37 -28.40 15.71
CA ALA A 535 51.43 -27.38 15.76
C ALA A 535 51.64 -26.79 17.16
N LYS A 536 50.67 -26.91 18.08
CA LYS A 536 50.83 -26.49 19.48
C LYS A 536 51.76 -27.39 20.30
N GLY A 537 51.90 -28.66 19.92
CA GLY A 537 52.64 -29.66 20.68
C GLY A 537 51.80 -30.38 21.74
N HIS A 538 52.34 -31.48 22.26
CA HIS A 538 51.63 -32.39 23.16
C HIS A 538 51.23 -31.71 24.48
N GLY A 539 49.99 -31.93 24.92
CA GLY A 539 49.46 -31.39 26.19
C GLY A 539 49.12 -29.89 26.15
N GLN A 540 49.29 -29.22 25.02
CA GLN A 540 48.88 -27.83 24.81
C GLN A 540 47.44 -27.75 24.28
N VAL A 541 46.79 -26.62 24.55
CA VAL A 541 45.42 -26.34 24.09
C VAL A 541 45.43 -25.31 22.97
N LEU A 542 44.47 -25.41 22.05
CA LEU A 542 44.25 -24.44 20.98
C LEU A 542 43.08 -23.53 21.36
N ASN A 543 43.36 -22.26 21.66
CA ASN A 543 42.31 -21.34 22.11
C ASN A 543 41.42 -20.87 20.96
N ARG A 544 40.18 -20.47 21.27
CA ARG A 544 39.22 -19.93 20.29
C ARG A 544 39.79 -18.76 19.47
N SER A 545 40.50 -17.84 20.13
CA SER A 545 41.13 -16.67 19.47
C SER A 545 42.22 -17.03 18.47
N GLU A 546 42.65 -18.29 18.42
CA GLU A 546 43.66 -18.80 17.49
C GLU A 546 43.03 -19.51 16.28
N LEU A 547 41.74 -19.85 16.40
CA LEU A 547 40.93 -20.41 15.33
C LEU A 547 40.19 -19.32 14.58
N LEU A 548 39.56 -18.41 15.33
CA LEU A 548 38.74 -17.34 14.81
C LEU A 548 39.51 -16.02 14.75
N SER A 549 39.34 -15.29 13.67
CA SER A 549 39.94 -13.98 13.46
C SER A 549 38.88 -12.99 12.99
N GLY A 550 38.96 -11.76 13.50
CA GLY A 550 38.05 -10.66 13.14
C GLY A 550 37.70 -9.77 14.33
N THR A 551 36.72 -8.90 14.16
CA THR A 551 36.19 -8.06 15.23
C THR A 551 35.10 -8.81 16.01
N SER A 552 34.73 -8.33 17.19
CA SER A 552 33.73 -8.98 18.05
C SER A 552 32.38 -9.27 17.36
N ASP A 553 32.04 -8.49 16.33
CA ASP A 553 30.79 -8.62 15.56
C ASP A 553 30.95 -9.43 14.25
N VAL A 554 32.19 -9.75 13.86
CA VAL A 554 32.53 -10.39 12.59
C VAL A 554 33.76 -11.28 12.77
N GLU A 555 33.55 -12.57 13.01
CA GLU A 555 34.65 -13.52 13.19
C GLU A 555 34.54 -14.68 12.20
N TYR A 556 35.69 -15.12 11.68
CA TYR A 556 35.75 -16.24 10.74
C TYR A 556 36.89 -17.18 11.06
N PHE A 557 36.68 -18.47 10.80
CA PHE A 557 37.72 -19.49 10.76
C PHE A 557 38.42 -19.49 9.41
N ALA A 558 39.75 -19.43 9.42
CA ALA A 558 40.58 -19.34 8.22
C ALA A 558 40.07 -18.27 7.22
N PRO A 559 40.09 -16.98 7.61
CA PRO A 559 39.36 -15.88 6.94
C PRO A 559 39.73 -15.63 5.46
N ILE A 560 40.86 -16.18 5.01
CA ILE A 560 41.38 -16.04 3.63
C ILE A 560 41.00 -17.23 2.75
N LYS A 561 40.81 -18.42 3.32
CA LYS A 561 40.55 -19.66 2.56
C LYS A 561 39.10 -20.10 2.67
N TYR A 562 38.71 -20.45 3.90
CA TYR A 562 37.40 -21.07 4.17
C TYR A 562 36.39 -20.05 4.64
N ARG A 563 36.83 -19.04 5.41
CA ARG A 563 35.98 -17.96 5.97
C ARG A 563 34.69 -18.51 6.62
N LEU A 564 34.79 -19.61 7.36
CA LEU A 564 33.62 -20.23 8.00
C LEU A 564 33.16 -19.39 9.17
N GLU A 565 31.85 -19.24 9.30
CA GLU A 565 31.22 -18.65 10.48
C GLU A 565 31.46 -19.52 11.74
N PRO A 566 31.42 -18.95 12.95
CA PRO A 566 31.72 -19.69 14.18
C PRO A 566 30.80 -20.90 14.41
N ASP A 567 29.53 -20.81 14.00
CA ASP A 567 28.56 -21.90 14.10
C ASP A 567 28.86 -23.04 13.12
N MET A 568 29.29 -22.73 11.89
CA MET A 568 29.79 -23.73 10.94
C MET A 568 31.06 -24.41 11.45
N LEU A 569 32.00 -23.65 12.03
CA LEU A 569 33.18 -24.23 12.69
C LEU A 569 32.78 -25.19 13.80
N VAL A 570 31.80 -24.84 14.66
CA VAL A 570 31.31 -25.73 15.72
C VAL A 570 30.84 -27.08 15.17
N THR A 571 30.28 -27.13 13.97
CA THR A 571 29.89 -28.39 13.33
C THR A 571 31.11 -29.25 12.99
N VAL A 572 32.16 -28.63 12.42
CA VAL A 572 33.44 -29.30 12.16
C VAL A 572 34.06 -29.83 13.47
N LEU A 573 34.03 -29.02 14.53
CA LEU A 573 34.50 -29.42 15.86
C LEU A 573 33.67 -30.58 16.42
N GLY A 574 32.35 -30.57 16.24
CA GLY A 574 31.48 -31.68 16.60
C GLY A 574 31.85 -32.97 15.86
N GLY A 575 32.19 -32.89 14.58
CA GLY A 575 32.69 -34.01 13.80
C GLY A 575 34.00 -34.59 14.37
N LEU A 576 34.94 -33.71 14.75
CA LEU A 576 36.20 -34.11 15.39
C LEU A 576 36.03 -34.67 16.81
N VAL A 577 35.03 -34.19 17.56
CA VAL A 577 34.64 -34.80 18.85
C VAL A 577 34.06 -36.19 18.61
N TYR A 578 33.25 -36.36 17.55
CA TYR A 578 32.65 -37.64 17.19
C TYR A 578 33.69 -38.70 16.83
N SER A 579 34.72 -38.35 16.06
CA SER A 579 35.84 -39.25 15.74
C SER A 579 36.81 -39.46 16.91
N GLY A 580 36.65 -38.69 18.00
CA GLY A 580 37.54 -38.73 19.15
C GLY A 580 38.91 -38.12 18.87
N ASP A 581 39.02 -37.20 17.91
CA ASP A 581 40.28 -36.50 17.59
C ASP A 581 40.55 -35.31 18.52
N ILE A 582 39.49 -34.72 19.09
CA ILE A 582 39.59 -33.55 19.99
C ILE A 582 38.63 -33.67 21.18
N VAL A 583 38.92 -32.89 22.23
CA VAL A 583 37.96 -32.54 23.28
C VAL A 583 37.64 -31.05 23.18
N LEU A 584 36.35 -30.72 23.08
CA LEU A 584 35.85 -29.36 22.99
C LEU A 584 35.51 -28.82 24.39
N SER A 585 36.10 -27.69 24.77
CA SER A 585 35.90 -27.07 26.08
C SER A 585 35.09 -25.78 25.96
N ILE A 586 34.00 -25.68 26.71
CA ILE A 586 33.20 -24.44 26.86
C ILE A 586 33.20 -24.01 28.35
N PRO A 587 32.66 -22.83 28.72
CA PRO A 587 32.53 -22.47 30.13
C PRO A 587 31.74 -23.51 30.93
N GLY A 588 32.43 -24.22 31.84
CA GLY A 588 31.83 -25.17 32.79
C GLY A 588 31.56 -26.57 32.25
N LYS A 589 31.82 -26.86 30.97
CA LYS A 589 31.61 -28.19 30.36
C LYS A 589 32.73 -28.55 29.38
N LYS A 590 32.98 -29.85 29.22
CA LYS A 590 33.86 -30.43 28.20
C LYS A 590 33.13 -31.53 27.46
N PHE A 591 33.41 -31.67 26.18
CA PHE A 591 32.81 -32.68 25.32
C PHE A 591 33.89 -33.50 24.65
N ASP A 592 33.93 -34.79 24.96
CA ASP A 592 34.69 -35.82 24.26
C ASP A 592 33.73 -36.75 23.49
N ALA A 593 34.23 -37.83 22.91
CA ALA A 593 33.41 -38.78 22.15
C ALA A 593 32.26 -39.40 22.97
N THR A 594 32.35 -39.43 24.31
CA THR A 594 31.28 -39.92 25.19
C THR A 594 30.23 -38.85 25.48
N GLY A 595 30.58 -37.57 25.32
CA GLY A 595 29.75 -36.40 25.59
C GLY A 595 28.91 -35.89 24.41
N LEU A 596 28.82 -36.63 23.29
CA LEU A 596 28.15 -36.16 22.06
C LEU A 596 26.69 -35.77 22.25
N GLN A 597 25.93 -36.54 23.03
CA GLN A 597 24.54 -36.23 23.35
C GLN A 597 24.42 -34.89 24.08
N GLN A 598 25.34 -34.62 25.00
CA GLN A 598 25.38 -33.36 25.75
C GLN A 598 25.81 -32.18 24.84
N LEU A 599 26.76 -32.42 23.93
CA LEU A 599 27.16 -31.42 22.93
C LEU A 599 25.97 -31.03 22.05
N ALA A 600 25.25 -32.01 21.49
CA ALA A 600 24.09 -31.78 20.63
C ALA A 600 22.90 -31.13 21.35
N ALA A 601 22.77 -31.34 22.66
CA ALA A 601 21.76 -30.69 23.50
C ALA A 601 22.14 -29.27 23.95
N THR A 602 23.39 -28.85 23.77
CA THR A 602 23.86 -27.52 24.18
C THR A 602 23.48 -26.47 23.14
N GLY A 603 22.98 -25.32 23.60
CA GLY A 603 22.54 -24.24 22.73
C GLY A 603 23.68 -23.65 21.88
N MET A 604 23.38 -23.26 20.65
CA MET A 604 24.39 -22.74 19.71
C MET A 604 25.13 -21.52 20.25
N ASP A 605 24.43 -20.62 20.96
CA ASP A 605 25.02 -19.40 21.52
C ASP A 605 26.05 -19.70 22.63
N GLU A 606 25.97 -20.86 23.29
CA GLU A 606 27.00 -21.36 24.21
C GLU A 606 28.16 -22.02 23.44
N LEU A 607 27.85 -22.83 22.43
CA LEU A 607 28.85 -23.59 21.67
C LEU A 607 29.81 -22.66 20.90
N VAL A 608 29.31 -21.60 20.27
CA VAL A 608 30.16 -20.63 19.54
C VAL A 608 31.10 -19.84 20.47
N ARG A 609 30.84 -19.85 21.78
CA ARG A 609 31.67 -19.23 22.83
C ARG A 609 32.63 -20.23 23.50
N PHE A 610 32.99 -21.29 22.79
CA PHE A 610 33.98 -22.27 23.28
C PHE A 610 35.30 -21.61 23.70
N LYS A 611 35.99 -22.21 24.67
CA LYS A 611 37.24 -21.66 25.23
C LYS A 611 38.45 -22.12 24.43
N HIS A 612 38.59 -23.43 24.29
CA HIS A 612 39.73 -24.08 23.63
C HIS A 612 39.40 -25.50 23.19
N LEU A 613 40.27 -26.05 22.36
CA LEU A 613 40.34 -27.47 22.00
C LEU A 613 41.56 -28.09 22.67
N GLU A 614 41.45 -29.33 23.11
CA GLU A 614 42.58 -30.11 23.64
C GLU A 614 42.64 -31.48 22.97
N GLN A 615 43.83 -32.09 22.96
CA GLN A 615 43.97 -33.48 22.53
C GLN A 615 43.29 -34.39 23.56
N PRO A 616 42.58 -35.45 23.14
CA PRO A 616 42.05 -36.46 24.04
C PRO A 616 43.15 -37.02 24.94
N LYS A 617 42.86 -37.13 26.24
CA LYS A 617 43.83 -37.63 27.24
C LYS A 617 44.03 -39.13 27.15
N GLU A 618 43.05 -39.85 26.61
CA GLU A 618 43.05 -41.29 26.49
C GLU A 618 43.30 -41.68 25.03
N TRP A 619 44.22 -42.62 24.84
CA TRP A 619 44.39 -43.29 23.57
C TRP A 619 43.04 -43.92 23.18
N ASN A 620 42.70 -43.91 21.89
CA ASN A 620 41.48 -44.55 21.39
C ASN A 620 41.57 -46.07 21.64
N LEU A 621 41.16 -46.48 22.83
CA LEU A 621 41.24 -47.85 23.34
C LEU A 621 40.48 -48.82 22.42
N PRO A 622 39.31 -48.47 21.82
CA PRO A 622 38.68 -49.26 20.78
C PRO A 622 39.53 -49.42 19.51
N ALA A 623 40.18 -48.35 19.02
CA ALA A 623 41.05 -48.42 17.85
C ALA A 623 42.34 -49.20 18.13
N LEU A 624 42.90 -49.07 19.34
CA LEU A 624 44.02 -49.91 19.79
C LEU A 624 43.58 -51.37 19.91
N LYS A 625 42.39 -51.66 20.45
CA LYS A 625 41.86 -53.04 20.49
C LYS A 625 41.67 -53.62 19.08
N ALA A 626 41.09 -52.85 18.16
CA ALA A 626 40.90 -53.26 16.77
C ALA A 626 42.24 -53.42 16.02
N LEU A 627 43.23 -52.57 16.29
CA LEU A 627 44.58 -52.68 15.76
C LEU A 627 45.29 -53.93 16.29
N PHE A 628 45.16 -54.22 17.59
CA PHE A 628 45.73 -55.42 18.20
C PHE A 628 45.06 -56.69 17.67
N GLU A 629 43.73 -56.70 17.47
CA GLU A 629 43.04 -57.80 16.79
C GLU A 629 43.50 -57.98 15.34
N LEU A 630 43.67 -56.89 14.59
CA LEU A 630 44.13 -56.92 13.20
C LEU A 630 45.57 -57.45 13.08
N LEU A 631 46.41 -57.19 14.09
CA LEU A 631 47.79 -57.66 14.20
C LEU A 631 47.91 -59.06 14.84
N GLY A 632 46.79 -59.73 15.13
CA GLY A 632 46.76 -61.07 15.74
C GLY A 632 47.21 -61.13 17.20
N MET A 633 47.20 -59.98 17.89
CA MET A 633 47.58 -59.84 19.29
C MET A 633 46.34 -59.81 20.19
N THR A 634 46.49 -60.18 21.47
CA THR A 634 45.36 -60.24 22.41
C THR A 634 44.82 -58.83 22.68
N PRO A 635 43.52 -58.54 22.48
CA PRO A 635 42.96 -57.19 22.68
C PRO A 635 43.11 -56.66 24.11
N GLY A 636 43.34 -57.54 25.10
CA GLY A 636 43.65 -57.16 26.48
C GLY A 636 44.98 -56.39 26.64
N MET A 637 45.90 -56.46 25.67
CA MET A 637 47.16 -55.71 25.70
C MET A 637 46.98 -54.21 25.42
N ALA A 638 45.84 -53.79 24.88
CA ALA A 638 45.51 -52.38 24.70
C ALA A 638 45.15 -51.66 26.02
N GLN A 639 45.14 -52.37 27.16
CA GLN A 639 44.84 -51.87 28.50
C GLN A 639 46.05 -51.88 29.46
N LEU A 640 47.21 -52.37 28.99
CA LEU A 640 48.51 -52.32 29.65
C LEU A 640 49.28 -51.11 29.14
#